data_AF-A0A3N2RHP5-F1
#
_entry.id   AF-A0A3N2RHP5-F1
#
_cell.length_a   1.000
_cell.length_b   1.000
_cell.length_c   1.000
_cell.angle_alpha   90.00
_cell.angle_beta   90.00
_cell.angle_gamma   90.00
#
_symmetry.space_group_name_H-M   'P 1'
#
loop_
_entity.id
_entity.type
_entity.pdbx_description
1 polymer ?
#
loop_
_entity_poly.entity_id
_entity_poly.type
_entity_poly.pdbx_seq_one_letter_code
_entity_poly.pdbx_strand_id
1 'polypeptide(L)'
;MSIRSGAHPNPRARSIAQAGGRKPWLRLIVAFGLSFFLLMSAVEAQAAARFQWLTPDGVSYAAPASFRLRINLIEGAANGVTEQIDPSSIYMTRNGQYIALQPEVSQDYYESNLPPGTYDYVLYGFVVIAGGGEASKSASTSQLGAIQSTTLRITVAAPAGSLSASPNPCVIPWGQSVCGVNVQWSSDAADAKVWISGLSGDNPTLFAQGASGSQVASITADGSRLQLKSGSLVLASLNVHGIPTVNTPPTVQVTSPAQGQVFLVGDLALLQASASDSDDAVQRVEFLISGIKVWNMDAPPYQVHWTASAGTHSVVARAFDTRGAHTDSAPVQIVVNRPPTVALTSPLAGAFRMAPGSFAVAADAADSDGSVSRVEFFVNGAKFATATSAPYSATLDQLAAGSYALSAKVTDNLGASATSASVSVVVGAGGAGSVARSYVYDAQQRLCKTIEPETGATVVDYDAAGNVAWTAAGLSLPDPASCNRAEAAASGRAVVRSYDALGRLKTMAFPDGRGNQTWNYHPDGLAREIATDNDGNGQGIVVNRYQYNKRRLLSSESTTLQNGAVWSSANGYDANGNRISYVAPDGLQVNYAVNALGQQTGVSSTGRTYASNVSYYPNGAIRQFTYGNGIVHTLQQNARQLPSRSTDAGTIDLETGYDHNGNVAQVLDRQRESQGQYQYNRWMSYDGLDRLTAAGSCIFGGDCWHRFTYDALDNLRSWSLAGVKNHHYVYDGKNHLTNIRDGSSGPSVIGLGYDDQGNLGNKNGQEFRFDYGNRLRRVVGKEAYAYDAHGRRLSQYDRADTTFVNSFYNLDGQLLFRYEGHANEATNDNYPEINRPHVYLGGSLLATVDWNRATQTAQTKYYHTDALGSPVAVTNEAGQVVERTDWEPYGAAIGKPAYDGVGYTGHVMDGRSGLTYMQQRYYDPTIGRFLSVDPVTADGNGGGNFNRYWYANNNPYKFTDPDGRLAHGPNGTWDRPDNSGMVDSDEVGRQNALESLPGVGDVIAISRAIDNPTLGNVLGAAVGLLGAVGDAAAPIVRNLDEAVAGAFKVDFIVSSNGTVMHSSPGQVRASLEGAGFKGEAIANKAGTETGTKHNVPGMKMDVRVMDGGPNHAPRVVTNQQGTSSMVDSSTGKPFKNDVPKTERIERSHITF
;
A
#
# COMPACT_ATOMS: atom_id res chain seq x y z
N MET A 1 -34.47 22.30 -2.35
CA MET A 1 -35.85 22.08 -1.82
C MET A 1 -36.11 20.58 -1.96
N SER A 2 -36.34 19.80 -0.89
CA SER A 2 -37.42 19.89 0.12
C SER A 2 -38.80 19.65 -0.50
N ILE A 3 -39.65 18.71 -0.02
CA ILE A 3 -39.59 17.91 1.23
C ILE A 3 -40.46 16.63 1.14
N ARG A 4 -39.98 15.47 1.67
CA ARG A 4 -40.74 14.27 2.15
C ARG A 4 -41.71 13.56 1.15
N SER A 5 -42.29 12.38 1.37
CA SER A 5 -41.94 11.15 2.15
C SER A 5 -42.78 9.98 1.57
N GLY A 6 -42.35 8.71 1.71
CA GLY A 6 -42.97 7.56 1.00
C GLY A 6 -44.00 6.72 1.77
N ALA A 7 -44.25 5.52 1.22
CA ALA A 7 -45.08 4.38 1.68
C ALA A 7 -46.54 4.24 1.18
N HIS A 8 -46.82 3.02 0.68
CA HIS A 8 -48.04 2.19 0.52
C HIS A 8 -49.37 2.54 1.27
N PRO A 9 -50.53 1.92 0.93
CA PRO A 9 -50.93 1.08 -0.24
C PRO A 9 -52.36 1.35 -0.82
N ASN A 10 -52.80 0.49 -1.77
CA ASN A 10 -54.17 0.01 -2.16
C ASN A 10 -55.42 0.39 -1.30
N PRO A 11 -56.69 0.20 -1.80
CA PRO A 11 -57.19 0.01 -3.19
C PRO A 11 -58.60 0.67 -3.50
N ARG A 12 -59.14 0.42 -4.73
CA ARG A 12 -60.54 0.62 -5.20
C ARG A 12 -60.95 2.10 -5.43
N ALA A 13 -61.84 2.47 -6.36
CA ALA A 13 -62.72 1.74 -7.30
C ALA A 13 -62.76 2.46 -8.70
N ARG A 14 -63.73 2.37 -9.64
CA ARG A 14 -65.08 1.74 -9.73
C ARG A 14 -65.50 1.53 -11.21
N SER A 15 -66.51 0.67 -11.42
CA SER A 15 -67.61 0.63 -12.43
C SER A 15 -67.70 1.70 -13.54
N ILE A 16 -68.18 1.44 -14.77
CA ILE A 16 -68.93 0.29 -15.38
C ILE A 16 -68.64 0.32 -16.92
N ALA A 17 -68.89 -0.67 -17.80
CA ALA A 17 -69.60 -1.95 -17.82
C ALA A 17 -68.72 -3.03 -18.54
N GLN A 18 -69.02 -4.33 -18.79
CA GLN A 18 -70.23 -5.17 -18.89
C GLN A 18 -71.07 -4.95 -20.19
N ALA A 19 -71.54 -5.98 -20.93
CA ALA A 19 -71.36 -7.44 -20.87
C ALA A 19 -71.70 -8.09 -22.24
N GLY A 20 -71.38 -9.34 -22.56
CA GLY A 20 -70.64 -10.38 -21.82
C GLY A 20 -71.19 -11.78 -22.13
N GLY A 21 -70.34 -12.81 -22.16
CA GLY A 21 -70.76 -14.20 -22.41
C GLY A 21 -70.46 -15.14 -21.25
N ARG A 22 -71.20 -16.27 -21.13
CA ARG A 22 -70.78 -17.50 -20.40
C ARG A 22 -71.77 -18.68 -20.56
N LYS A 23 -71.21 -19.89 -20.55
CA LYS A 23 -71.85 -21.20 -20.20
C LYS A 23 -72.17 -21.18 -18.66
N PRO A 24 -73.07 -22.03 -18.05
CA PRO A 24 -73.20 -23.47 -18.33
C PRO A 24 -74.54 -24.24 -18.04
N TRP A 25 -74.63 -25.46 -18.60
CA TRP A 25 -75.15 -26.74 -18.04
C TRP A 25 -76.45 -26.86 -17.17
N LEU A 26 -77.37 -27.73 -17.64
CA LEU A 26 -78.02 -28.90 -16.96
C LEU A 26 -79.56 -28.94 -16.72
N ARG A 27 -80.20 -30.08 -17.08
CA ARG A 27 -81.48 -30.74 -16.62
C ARG A 27 -82.81 -30.68 -17.45
N LEU A 28 -83.07 -31.79 -18.18
CA LEU A 28 -84.20 -32.77 -18.08
C LEU A 28 -85.70 -32.50 -18.48
N ILE A 29 -86.17 -33.24 -19.53
CA ILE A 29 -87.31 -34.23 -19.58
C ILE A 29 -88.79 -33.91 -20.08
N VAL A 30 -89.30 -34.76 -21.02
CA VAL A 30 -90.73 -35.24 -21.33
C VAL A 30 -91.79 -34.33 -22.06
N ALA A 31 -92.75 -34.77 -22.95
CA ALA A 31 -92.95 -35.93 -23.91
C ALA A 31 -94.26 -35.85 -24.82
N PHE A 32 -94.52 -36.88 -25.69
CA PHE A 32 -95.77 -37.28 -26.48
C PHE A 32 -96.13 -36.61 -27.86
N GLY A 33 -96.91 -37.17 -28.85
CA GLY A 33 -97.78 -38.40 -29.02
C GLY A 33 -98.14 -38.80 -30.53
N LEU A 34 -99.16 -39.67 -30.84
CA LEU A 34 -99.32 -40.49 -32.12
C LEU A 34 -100.73 -40.72 -32.80
N SER A 35 -100.77 -41.15 -34.12
CA SER A 35 -101.60 -42.25 -34.81
C SER A 35 -102.87 -42.10 -35.76
N PHE A 36 -103.00 -43.08 -36.73
CA PHE A 36 -104.16 -43.63 -37.56
C PHE A 36 -104.72 -42.91 -38.86
N PHE A 37 -105.55 -43.44 -39.83
CA PHE A 37 -106.42 -44.67 -40.02
C PHE A 37 -106.62 -45.24 -41.51
N LEU A 38 -107.83 -45.70 -41.99
CA LEU A 38 -108.19 -46.65 -43.15
C LEU A 38 -109.50 -46.26 -43.97
N LEU A 39 -110.12 -46.93 -45.01
CA LEU A 39 -109.80 -47.78 -46.24
C LEU A 39 -111.04 -48.60 -46.80
N MET A 40 -111.49 -48.59 -48.12
CA MET A 40 -112.33 -49.68 -48.83
C MET A 40 -112.97 -49.49 -50.28
N SER A 41 -112.98 -50.59 -51.10
CA SER A 41 -113.98 -51.25 -52.06
C SER A 41 -114.74 -50.63 -53.30
N ALA A 42 -115.39 -51.50 -54.14
CA ALA A 42 -116.00 -51.26 -55.48
C ALA A 42 -117.22 -52.20 -55.85
N VAL A 43 -117.91 -52.03 -57.01
CA VAL A 43 -118.90 -52.98 -57.65
C VAL A 43 -119.19 -52.67 -59.16
N GLU A 44 -119.81 -53.59 -59.92
CA GLU A 44 -119.92 -53.64 -61.42
C GLU A 44 -121.26 -53.18 -62.07
N ALA A 45 -121.30 -53.09 -63.41
CA ALA A 45 -122.52 -52.94 -64.24
C ALA A 45 -122.37 -53.61 -65.65
N GLN A 46 -123.49 -53.85 -66.35
CA GLN A 46 -123.57 -54.68 -67.57
C GLN A 46 -123.09 -53.98 -68.87
N ALA A 47 -122.81 -54.78 -69.91
CA ALA A 47 -121.98 -54.38 -71.06
C ALA A 47 -122.76 -53.90 -72.31
N ALA A 48 -122.42 -52.68 -72.76
CA ALA A 48 -122.70 -52.16 -74.11
C ALA A 48 -121.42 -52.15 -74.97
N ALA A 49 -121.55 -51.83 -76.27
CA ALA A 49 -120.43 -51.70 -77.20
C ALA A 49 -119.46 -50.58 -76.76
N ARG A 50 -118.13 -50.85 -76.77
CA ARG A 50 -117.12 -49.92 -76.25
C ARG A 50 -115.70 -50.17 -76.78
N PHE A 51 -114.87 -49.13 -76.69
CA PHE A 51 -113.41 -49.25 -76.78
C PHE A 51 -112.82 -49.76 -75.46
N GLN A 52 -111.76 -50.57 -75.54
CA GLN A 52 -110.90 -50.90 -74.40
C GLN A 52 -109.43 -50.69 -74.78
N TRP A 53 -108.72 -49.87 -73.99
CA TRP A 53 -107.25 -49.85 -74.02
C TRP A 53 -106.71 -51.16 -73.46
N LEU A 54 -105.79 -51.81 -74.16
CA LEU A 54 -105.10 -53.01 -73.66
C LEU A 54 -103.90 -52.61 -72.78
N THR A 55 -104.20 -52.00 -71.62
CA THR A 55 -103.23 -51.69 -70.55
C THR A 55 -103.28 -52.73 -69.42
N PRO A 56 -102.16 -53.00 -68.71
CA PRO A 56 -102.14 -53.87 -67.52
C PRO A 56 -102.73 -53.17 -66.29
N ASP A 57 -104.03 -52.89 -66.35
CA ASP A 57 -104.86 -52.17 -65.36
C ASP A 57 -104.55 -50.67 -65.22
N GLY A 58 -105.55 -49.83 -65.52
CA GLY A 58 -105.55 -48.40 -65.22
C GLY A 58 -105.39 -47.45 -66.42
N VAL A 59 -105.43 -46.15 -66.10
CA VAL A 59 -105.57 -45.00 -67.02
C VAL A 59 -104.39 -44.02 -66.98
N SER A 60 -103.28 -44.37 -66.33
CA SER A 60 -102.08 -43.52 -66.24
C SER A 60 -100.80 -44.36 -66.13
N TYR A 61 -99.73 -43.94 -66.81
CA TYR A 61 -98.46 -44.67 -66.88
C TYR A 61 -97.26 -43.71 -67.02
N ALA A 62 -96.05 -44.20 -66.76
CA ALA A 62 -94.80 -43.48 -67.01
C ALA A 62 -93.99 -44.21 -68.09
N ALA A 63 -93.46 -43.49 -69.08
CA ALA A 63 -92.80 -44.08 -70.24
C ALA A 63 -91.48 -43.36 -70.57
N PRO A 64 -90.54 -44.03 -71.27
CA PRO A 64 -89.50 -43.32 -72.01
C PRO A 64 -90.13 -42.50 -73.15
N ALA A 65 -89.32 -41.65 -73.80
CA ALA A 65 -89.75 -40.75 -74.87
C ALA A 65 -90.41 -41.42 -76.11
N SER A 66 -90.36 -42.75 -76.22
CA SER A 66 -90.95 -43.53 -77.32
C SER A 66 -91.64 -44.79 -76.78
N PHE A 67 -92.88 -45.06 -77.22
CA PHE A 67 -93.71 -46.17 -76.73
C PHE A 67 -94.77 -46.60 -77.77
N ARG A 68 -95.59 -47.60 -77.41
CA ARG A 68 -96.74 -48.07 -78.22
C ARG A 68 -98.01 -48.12 -77.40
N LEU A 69 -99.16 -47.95 -78.06
CA LEU A 69 -100.51 -48.09 -77.51
C LEU A 69 -101.25 -49.18 -78.29
N ARG A 70 -102.09 -50.00 -77.63
CA ARG A 70 -102.87 -51.07 -78.25
C ARG A 70 -104.35 -50.93 -77.92
N ILE A 71 -105.20 -51.06 -78.94
CA ILE A 71 -106.63 -50.75 -78.89
C ILE A 71 -107.43 -52.02 -79.17
N ASN A 72 -108.47 -52.28 -78.38
CA ASN A 72 -109.43 -53.35 -78.63
C ASN A 72 -110.85 -52.80 -78.79
N LEU A 73 -111.62 -53.43 -79.68
CA LEU A 73 -113.02 -53.12 -79.97
C LEU A 73 -113.90 -54.21 -79.36
N ILE A 74 -114.99 -53.83 -78.70
CA ILE A 74 -115.93 -54.76 -78.06
C ILE A 74 -117.35 -54.44 -78.54
N GLU A 75 -117.97 -55.39 -79.22
CA GLU A 75 -119.37 -55.32 -79.65
C GLU A 75 -120.34 -55.64 -78.50
N GLY A 76 -121.54 -55.07 -78.55
CA GLY A 76 -122.62 -55.34 -77.58
C GLY A 76 -123.67 -56.27 -78.17
N ALA A 77 -124.25 -57.16 -77.37
CA ALA A 77 -125.35 -58.02 -77.80
C ALA A 77 -126.38 -58.18 -76.68
N ALA A 78 -127.62 -57.75 -76.93
CA ALA A 78 -128.72 -57.83 -75.98
C ALA A 78 -130.05 -58.05 -76.70
N ASN A 79 -130.92 -58.91 -76.16
CA ASN A 79 -132.31 -59.11 -76.61
C ASN A 79 -132.50 -59.32 -78.13
N GLY A 80 -131.53 -59.96 -78.81
CA GLY A 80 -131.59 -60.23 -80.25
C GLY A 80 -131.12 -59.09 -81.16
N VAL A 81 -130.54 -58.02 -80.58
CA VAL A 81 -129.94 -56.90 -81.30
C VAL A 81 -128.43 -56.88 -81.04
N THR A 82 -127.63 -56.71 -82.10
CA THR A 82 -126.17 -56.52 -82.01
C THR A 82 -125.83 -55.04 -82.23
N GLU A 83 -125.12 -54.46 -81.28
CA GLU A 83 -124.49 -53.15 -81.35
C GLU A 83 -123.05 -53.29 -81.86
N GLN A 84 -122.78 -52.78 -83.05
CA GLN A 84 -121.43 -52.75 -83.63
C GLN A 84 -120.91 -51.31 -83.68
N ILE A 85 -119.59 -51.15 -83.56
CA ILE A 85 -118.92 -49.85 -83.72
C ILE A 85 -118.59 -49.67 -85.20
N ASP A 86 -119.02 -48.58 -85.82
CA ASP A 86 -118.71 -48.27 -87.22
C ASP A 86 -117.20 -48.05 -87.40
N PRO A 87 -116.45 -48.92 -88.12
CA PRO A 87 -115.00 -48.78 -88.25
C PRO A 87 -114.57 -47.52 -88.99
N SER A 88 -115.43 -46.94 -89.82
CA SER A 88 -115.15 -45.69 -90.55
C SER A 88 -115.24 -44.44 -89.68
N SER A 89 -115.80 -44.57 -88.47
CA SER A 89 -115.98 -43.46 -87.52
C SER A 89 -114.84 -43.25 -86.52
N ILE A 90 -113.87 -44.17 -86.48
CA ILE A 90 -112.93 -44.28 -85.35
C ILE A 90 -111.77 -43.29 -85.51
N TYR A 91 -111.53 -42.47 -84.47
CA TYR A 91 -110.35 -41.62 -84.38
C TYR A 91 -109.82 -41.51 -82.95
N MET A 92 -108.56 -41.09 -82.83
CA MET A 92 -107.89 -40.82 -81.56
C MET A 92 -107.63 -39.31 -81.40
N THR A 93 -107.38 -38.88 -80.17
CA THR A 93 -106.80 -37.56 -79.88
C THR A 93 -105.63 -37.69 -78.92
N ARG A 94 -104.66 -36.77 -79.01
CA ARG A 94 -103.56 -36.59 -78.04
C ARG A 94 -103.54 -35.13 -77.55
N ASN A 95 -103.67 -34.91 -76.24
CA ASN A 95 -103.93 -33.59 -75.64
C ASN A 95 -105.05 -32.81 -76.37
N GLY A 96 -106.09 -33.52 -76.83
CA GLY A 96 -107.21 -32.97 -77.59
C GLY A 96 -106.97 -32.76 -79.10
N GLN A 97 -105.74 -32.92 -79.61
CA GLN A 97 -105.49 -32.83 -81.07
C GLN A 97 -105.83 -34.16 -81.77
N TYR A 98 -106.55 -34.06 -82.89
CA TYR A 98 -107.03 -35.19 -83.70
C TYR A 98 -105.89 -36.01 -84.34
N ILE A 99 -106.03 -37.33 -84.27
CA ILE A 99 -105.15 -38.33 -84.90
C ILE A 99 -106.06 -39.32 -85.64
N ALA A 100 -105.93 -39.36 -86.98
CA ALA A 100 -106.65 -40.33 -87.80
C ALA A 100 -106.17 -41.76 -87.54
N LEU A 101 -107.10 -42.71 -87.51
CA LEU A 101 -106.82 -44.15 -87.53
C LEU A 101 -107.34 -44.73 -88.87
N GLN A 102 -106.81 -45.87 -89.29
CA GLN A 102 -107.23 -46.51 -90.54
C GLN A 102 -108.38 -47.53 -90.28
N PRO A 103 -109.38 -47.64 -91.17
CA PRO A 103 -110.58 -48.43 -90.94
C PRO A 103 -110.36 -49.94 -91.19
N GLU A 104 -109.45 -50.55 -90.42
CA GLU A 104 -109.26 -52.01 -90.33
C GLU A 104 -109.42 -52.47 -88.88
N VAL A 105 -109.89 -53.70 -88.67
CA VAL A 105 -110.43 -54.14 -87.37
C VAL A 105 -109.29 -54.57 -86.42
N SER A 106 -109.07 -53.76 -85.37
CA SER A 106 -108.03 -53.88 -84.31
C SER A 106 -106.62 -53.44 -84.72
N GLN A 107 -105.99 -52.54 -83.94
CA GLN A 107 -104.74 -51.86 -84.34
C GLN A 107 -103.82 -51.46 -83.15
N ASP A 108 -102.51 -51.37 -83.44
CA ASP A 108 -101.46 -50.76 -82.61
C ASP A 108 -101.13 -49.34 -83.11
N TYR A 109 -100.79 -48.42 -82.21
CA TYR A 109 -100.24 -47.09 -82.49
C TYR A 109 -98.84 -46.94 -81.87
N TYR A 110 -97.93 -46.21 -82.53
CA TYR A 110 -96.56 -45.98 -82.09
C TYR A 110 -96.24 -44.49 -81.96
N GLU A 111 -95.52 -44.12 -80.91
CA GLU A 111 -95.19 -42.75 -80.51
C GLU A 111 -93.67 -42.63 -80.29
N SER A 112 -93.05 -41.49 -80.62
CA SER A 112 -91.59 -41.35 -80.48
C SER A 112 -91.07 -39.94 -80.25
N ASN A 113 -89.95 -39.86 -79.52
CA ASN A 113 -89.20 -38.64 -79.18
C ASN A 113 -90.01 -37.54 -78.47
N LEU A 114 -90.95 -37.92 -77.60
CA LEU A 114 -91.66 -36.99 -76.72
C LEU A 114 -90.72 -36.36 -75.67
N PRO A 115 -90.70 -35.02 -75.52
CA PRO A 115 -89.98 -34.34 -74.44
C PRO A 115 -90.44 -34.74 -73.03
N PRO A 116 -89.66 -34.41 -71.97
CA PRO A 116 -90.11 -34.48 -70.58
C PRO A 116 -91.42 -33.68 -70.38
N GLY A 117 -92.47 -34.34 -69.89
CA GLY A 117 -93.83 -33.81 -69.88
C GLY A 117 -94.88 -34.90 -69.69
N THR A 118 -96.17 -34.52 -69.74
CA THR A 118 -97.33 -35.42 -69.57
C THR A 118 -98.32 -35.27 -70.74
N TYR A 119 -98.87 -36.40 -71.21
CA TYR A 119 -99.66 -36.49 -72.44
C TYR A 119 -100.89 -37.40 -72.27
N ASP A 120 -102.08 -36.93 -72.68
CA ASP A 120 -103.38 -37.59 -72.53
C ASP A 120 -103.94 -38.06 -73.89
N TYR A 121 -104.43 -39.30 -73.97
CA TYR A 121 -104.97 -39.92 -75.19
C TYR A 121 -106.43 -40.37 -75.02
N VAL A 122 -107.30 -40.14 -76.00
CA VAL A 122 -108.73 -40.54 -76.00
C VAL A 122 -109.19 -41.01 -77.38
N LEU A 123 -110.00 -42.07 -77.46
CA LEU A 123 -110.63 -42.59 -78.69
C LEU A 123 -112.11 -42.22 -78.79
N TYR A 124 -112.63 -42.13 -80.01
CA TYR A 124 -114.02 -41.79 -80.34
C TYR A 124 -114.55 -42.65 -81.49
N GLY A 125 -115.88 -42.83 -81.58
CA GLY A 125 -116.57 -43.50 -82.70
C GLY A 125 -118.10 -43.52 -82.54
N PHE A 126 -118.81 -44.18 -83.46
CA PHE A 126 -120.28 -44.30 -83.47
C PHE A 126 -120.76 -45.77 -83.41
N VAL A 127 -121.98 -45.98 -82.91
CA VAL A 127 -122.62 -47.30 -82.79
C VAL A 127 -123.80 -47.44 -83.77
N VAL A 128 -123.91 -48.63 -84.39
CA VAL A 128 -124.91 -49.00 -85.41
C VAL A 128 -125.54 -50.38 -85.12
N ILE A 129 -126.73 -50.62 -85.68
CA ILE A 129 -127.47 -51.89 -85.57
C ILE A 129 -127.40 -52.65 -86.89
N ALA A 130 -127.15 -53.96 -86.83
CA ALA A 130 -127.30 -54.88 -87.96
C ALA A 130 -128.72 -55.51 -88.01
N GLY A 131 -129.35 -55.49 -89.18
CA GLY A 131 -130.64 -56.17 -89.44
C GLY A 131 -130.49 -57.24 -90.52
N GLY A 132 -131.17 -58.39 -90.37
CA GLY A 132 -131.07 -59.53 -91.28
C GLY A 132 -132.33 -59.78 -92.13
N GLY A 133 -132.14 -60.21 -93.38
CA GLY A 133 -133.22 -60.56 -94.32
C GLY A 133 -132.85 -60.23 -95.77
N GLU A 134 -133.32 -61.04 -96.73
CA GLU A 134 -132.85 -60.96 -98.12
C GLU A 134 -133.56 -59.92 -99.01
N ALA A 135 -132.81 -59.45 -100.02
CA ALA A 135 -133.27 -59.03 -101.35
C ALA A 135 -134.27 -57.85 -101.51
N SER A 136 -133.66 -56.69 -101.80
CA SER A 136 -134.14 -55.58 -102.66
C SER A 136 -134.89 -54.39 -102.04
N LYS A 137 -134.43 -53.19 -102.45
CA LYS A 137 -134.97 -51.83 -102.23
C LYS A 137 -135.07 -51.30 -100.78
N SER A 138 -134.11 -50.43 -100.46
CA SER A 138 -134.22 -49.29 -99.52
C SER A 138 -134.85 -49.56 -98.14
N ALA A 139 -134.00 -49.89 -97.17
CA ALA A 139 -134.24 -49.68 -95.74
C ALA A 139 -133.11 -48.79 -95.17
N SER A 140 -133.43 -47.91 -94.22
CA SER A 140 -132.48 -46.95 -93.64
C SER A 140 -131.85 -47.48 -92.35
N THR A 141 -130.51 -47.51 -92.29
CA THR A 141 -129.77 -47.70 -91.02
C THR A 141 -129.90 -46.47 -90.13
N SER A 142 -130.46 -46.65 -88.94
CA SER A 142 -130.53 -45.62 -87.90
C SER A 142 -129.32 -45.73 -86.96
N GLN A 143 -128.51 -44.67 -86.91
CA GLN A 143 -127.37 -44.53 -86.00
C GLN A 143 -127.86 -44.43 -84.54
N LEU A 144 -127.26 -45.18 -83.61
CA LEU A 144 -127.70 -45.21 -82.20
C LEU A 144 -127.10 -44.09 -81.36
N GLY A 145 -125.82 -43.75 -81.58
CA GLY A 145 -125.14 -42.73 -80.80
C GLY A 145 -123.62 -42.72 -80.99
N ALA A 146 -122.96 -41.82 -80.25
CA ALA A 146 -121.50 -41.69 -80.19
C ALA A 146 -120.95 -42.31 -78.89
N ILE A 147 -119.75 -42.86 -78.97
CA ILE A 147 -119.00 -43.44 -77.84
C ILE A 147 -117.56 -42.93 -77.82
N GLN A 148 -116.93 -43.00 -76.65
CA GLN A 148 -115.52 -42.65 -76.44
C GLN A 148 -114.86 -43.62 -75.45
N SER A 149 -113.52 -43.70 -75.46
CA SER A 149 -112.76 -44.41 -74.42
C SER A 149 -112.61 -43.56 -73.15
N THR A 150 -112.10 -44.18 -72.09
CA THR A 150 -111.44 -43.42 -71.01
C THR A 150 -110.15 -42.78 -71.52
N THR A 151 -109.72 -41.70 -70.87
CA THR A 151 -108.43 -41.04 -71.15
C THR A 151 -107.27 -41.88 -70.63
N LEU A 152 -106.19 -42.02 -71.42
CA LEU A 152 -104.94 -42.67 -71.02
C LEU A 152 -103.80 -41.64 -70.93
N ARG A 153 -103.17 -41.49 -69.77
CA ARG A 153 -102.13 -40.48 -69.48
C ARG A 153 -100.72 -41.07 -69.42
N ILE A 154 -99.72 -40.42 -70.03
CA ILE A 154 -98.32 -40.87 -70.09
C ILE A 154 -97.36 -39.74 -69.64
N THR A 155 -96.31 -40.03 -68.86
CA THR A 155 -95.31 -39.03 -68.36
C THR A 155 -93.83 -39.42 -68.62
N VAL A 156 -92.97 -38.42 -68.88
CA VAL A 156 -91.52 -38.51 -69.23
C VAL A 156 -90.66 -37.54 -68.36
N ALA A 157 -89.39 -37.84 -68.03
CA ALA A 157 -88.54 -37.13 -67.03
C ALA A 157 -87.13 -36.67 -67.52
N ALA A 158 -86.32 -36.00 -66.66
CA ALA A 158 -85.08 -35.28 -67.01
C ALA A 158 -83.89 -35.46 -65.99
N PRO A 159 -82.62 -35.08 -66.33
CA PRO A 159 -81.38 -35.45 -65.61
C PRO A 159 -80.77 -34.38 -64.66
N ALA A 160 -79.75 -34.74 -63.85
CA ALA A 160 -79.09 -33.92 -62.82
C ALA A 160 -77.56 -34.18 -62.59
N GLY A 161 -76.87 -33.29 -61.85
CA GLY A 161 -75.43 -33.43 -61.51
C GLY A 161 -74.89 -32.46 -60.45
N SER A 162 -73.60 -32.58 -60.08
CA SER A 162 -72.92 -31.83 -59.00
C SER A 162 -71.41 -31.60 -59.23
N LEU A 163 -70.83 -30.61 -58.53
CA LEU A 163 -69.44 -30.14 -58.71
C LEU A 163 -68.85 -29.57 -57.41
N SER A 164 -67.59 -29.87 -57.09
CA SER A 164 -66.86 -29.35 -55.91
C SER A 164 -65.36 -29.12 -56.20
N ALA A 165 -64.66 -28.35 -55.35
CA ALA A 165 -63.22 -28.09 -55.49
C ALA A 165 -62.55 -27.80 -54.13
N SER A 166 -61.33 -28.30 -53.90
CA SER A 166 -60.58 -28.10 -52.64
C SER A 166 -59.05 -28.17 -52.83
N PRO A 167 -58.24 -27.34 -52.14
CA PRO A 167 -58.65 -26.23 -51.27
C PRO A 167 -59.18 -25.02 -52.07
N ASN A 168 -60.11 -24.27 -51.50
CA ASN A 168 -60.68 -23.08 -52.14
C ASN A 168 -60.96 -21.99 -51.07
N PRO A 169 -60.27 -20.82 -51.09
CA PRO A 169 -59.16 -20.48 -51.98
C PRO A 169 -57.91 -21.34 -51.75
N CYS A 170 -56.95 -21.28 -52.68
CA CYS A 170 -55.61 -21.84 -52.51
C CYS A 170 -54.56 -20.73 -52.29
N VAL A 171 -53.38 -21.10 -51.77
CA VAL A 171 -52.25 -20.18 -51.59
C VAL A 171 -51.25 -20.42 -52.72
N ILE A 172 -50.84 -19.34 -53.41
CA ILE A 172 -49.88 -19.39 -54.52
C ILE A 172 -48.47 -19.47 -53.92
N PRO A 173 -47.69 -20.54 -54.20
CA PRO A 173 -46.31 -20.64 -53.72
C PRO A 173 -45.44 -19.52 -54.29
N TRP A 174 -44.49 -19.03 -53.50
CA TRP A 174 -43.57 -17.99 -53.96
C TRP A 174 -42.79 -18.44 -55.20
N GLY A 175 -42.68 -17.55 -56.21
CA GLY A 175 -42.12 -17.87 -57.52
C GLY A 175 -43.07 -18.57 -58.50
N GLN A 176 -44.30 -18.92 -58.11
CA GLN A 176 -45.34 -19.46 -59.01
C GLN A 176 -46.40 -18.41 -59.33
N SER A 177 -47.11 -18.59 -60.44
CA SER A 177 -48.27 -17.77 -60.84
C SER A 177 -49.63 -18.44 -60.56
N VAL A 178 -49.62 -19.69 -60.10
CA VAL A 178 -50.80 -20.53 -59.87
C VAL A 178 -50.68 -21.38 -58.62
N CYS A 179 -51.83 -21.77 -58.05
CA CYS A 179 -51.94 -22.86 -57.08
C CYS A 179 -52.88 -23.97 -57.57
N GLY A 180 -52.61 -25.21 -57.16
CA GLY A 180 -53.37 -26.39 -57.58
C GLY A 180 -54.57 -26.67 -56.68
N VAL A 181 -55.72 -26.97 -57.29
CA VAL A 181 -56.98 -27.29 -56.61
C VAL A 181 -57.59 -28.55 -57.22
N ASN A 182 -57.93 -29.56 -56.40
CA ASN A 182 -58.59 -30.77 -56.89
C ASN A 182 -60.09 -30.52 -57.08
N VAL A 183 -60.59 -30.74 -58.29
CA VAL A 183 -61.99 -30.55 -58.72
C VAL A 183 -62.65 -31.92 -58.88
N GLN A 184 -63.89 -32.07 -58.38
CA GLN A 184 -64.65 -33.32 -58.44
C GLN A 184 -66.07 -33.09 -58.96
N TRP A 185 -66.62 -34.05 -59.72
CA TRP A 185 -67.96 -33.95 -60.30
C TRP A 185 -68.69 -35.31 -60.39
N SER A 186 -70.01 -35.26 -60.48
CA SER A 186 -70.90 -36.42 -60.70
C SER A 186 -72.18 -36.00 -61.44
N SER A 187 -72.79 -36.92 -62.20
CA SER A 187 -73.92 -36.66 -63.12
C SER A 187 -74.61 -37.99 -63.47
N ASP A 188 -75.93 -37.97 -63.66
CA ASP A 188 -76.68 -39.10 -64.24
C ASP A 188 -76.70 -39.05 -65.78
N ALA A 189 -76.55 -37.86 -66.37
CA ALA A 189 -76.40 -37.68 -67.81
C ALA A 189 -75.07 -38.25 -68.32
N ALA A 190 -75.13 -39.21 -69.26
CA ALA A 190 -73.96 -39.94 -69.75
C ALA A 190 -73.01 -39.12 -70.64
N ASP A 191 -73.46 -37.98 -71.19
CA ASP A 191 -72.67 -37.09 -72.05
C ASP A 191 -71.95 -35.95 -71.28
N ALA A 192 -72.04 -35.94 -69.95
CA ALA A 192 -71.65 -34.81 -69.12
C ALA A 192 -70.18 -34.40 -69.24
N LYS A 193 -69.94 -33.08 -69.20
CA LYS A 193 -68.62 -32.43 -69.39
C LYS A 193 -68.42 -31.29 -68.41
N VAL A 194 -67.21 -31.21 -67.85
CA VAL A 194 -66.77 -30.07 -67.03
C VAL A 194 -65.95 -29.11 -67.88
N TRP A 195 -66.28 -27.83 -67.78
CA TRP A 195 -65.63 -26.73 -68.48
C TRP A 195 -64.98 -25.77 -67.49
N ILE A 196 -63.86 -25.15 -67.85
CA ILE A 196 -63.18 -24.11 -67.06
C ILE A 196 -63.10 -22.79 -67.85
N SER A 197 -63.13 -21.67 -67.14
CA SER A 197 -63.15 -20.30 -67.69
C SER A 197 -62.58 -19.31 -66.67
N GLY A 198 -62.26 -18.08 -67.09
CA GLY A 198 -62.10 -16.97 -66.16
C GLY A 198 -63.42 -16.64 -65.43
N LEU A 199 -63.38 -15.85 -64.36
CA LEU A 199 -64.58 -15.58 -63.54
C LEU A 199 -65.70 -14.81 -64.25
N SER A 200 -65.47 -14.23 -65.43
CA SER A 200 -66.55 -13.71 -66.29
C SER A 200 -67.42 -14.83 -66.87
N GLY A 201 -66.83 -16.00 -67.17
CA GLY A 201 -67.48 -17.14 -67.83
C GLY A 201 -67.30 -17.19 -69.35
N ASP A 202 -66.54 -16.27 -69.94
CA ASP A 202 -66.29 -16.21 -71.38
C ASP A 202 -65.37 -17.33 -71.87
N ASN A 203 -65.54 -17.73 -73.14
CA ASN A 203 -64.72 -18.72 -73.86
C ASN A 203 -64.35 -19.96 -73.03
N PRO A 204 -65.34 -20.67 -72.43
CA PRO A 204 -65.06 -21.83 -71.60
C PRO A 204 -64.36 -22.94 -72.38
N THR A 205 -63.27 -23.47 -71.84
CA THR A 205 -62.51 -24.59 -72.41
C THR A 205 -62.89 -25.91 -71.72
N LEU A 206 -62.80 -27.02 -72.44
CA LEU A 206 -63.13 -28.34 -71.89
C LEU A 206 -62.07 -28.74 -70.86
N PHE A 207 -62.47 -28.87 -69.59
CA PHE A 207 -61.59 -29.27 -68.50
C PHE A 207 -61.56 -30.80 -68.33
N ALA A 208 -62.73 -31.45 -68.37
CA ALA A 208 -62.87 -32.89 -68.26
C ALA A 208 -64.21 -33.39 -68.87
N GLN A 209 -64.35 -34.70 -69.03
CA GLN A 209 -65.54 -35.34 -69.59
C GLN A 209 -65.86 -36.68 -68.91
N GLY A 210 -67.13 -37.09 -68.98
CA GLY A 210 -67.64 -38.32 -68.36
C GLY A 210 -68.53 -38.02 -67.15
N ALA A 211 -69.43 -38.96 -66.84
CA ALA A 211 -70.46 -38.81 -65.82
C ALA A 211 -69.91 -38.46 -64.42
N SER A 212 -68.71 -38.92 -64.05
CA SER A 212 -68.06 -38.55 -62.79
C SER A 212 -66.53 -38.56 -62.90
N GLY A 213 -65.84 -37.82 -62.03
CA GLY A 213 -64.37 -37.80 -62.00
C GLY A 213 -63.75 -36.85 -60.96
N SER A 214 -62.41 -36.82 -60.94
CA SER A 214 -61.57 -35.96 -60.10
C SER A 214 -60.34 -35.52 -60.90
N GLN A 215 -60.02 -34.23 -60.93
CA GLN A 215 -58.88 -33.68 -61.68
C GLN A 215 -58.39 -32.36 -61.07
N VAL A 216 -57.08 -32.12 -61.08
CA VAL A 216 -56.51 -30.86 -60.56
C VAL A 216 -56.61 -29.73 -61.59
N ALA A 217 -57.06 -28.56 -61.14
CA ALA A 217 -57.03 -27.30 -61.88
C ALA A 217 -55.95 -26.36 -61.31
N SER A 218 -55.30 -25.58 -62.18
CA SER A 218 -54.36 -24.53 -61.79
C SER A 218 -55.09 -23.18 -61.75
N ILE A 219 -55.01 -22.48 -60.62
CA ILE A 219 -55.78 -21.27 -60.32
C ILE A 219 -54.84 -20.09 -60.08
N THR A 220 -55.03 -18.98 -60.81
CA THR A 220 -54.28 -17.73 -60.60
C THR A 220 -54.90 -16.88 -59.48
N ALA A 221 -54.27 -15.74 -59.15
CA ALA A 221 -54.85 -14.75 -58.24
C ALA A 221 -56.21 -14.21 -58.74
N ASP A 222 -56.38 -14.09 -60.05
CA ASP A 222 -57.62 -13.63 -60.71
C ASP A 222 -58.78 -14.63 -60.56
N GLY A 223 -58.47 -15.90 -60.31
CA GLY A 223 -59.43 -16.98 -60.10
C GLY A 223 -60.05 -17.56 -61.38
N SER A 224 -60.86 -18.60 -61.21
CA SER A 224 -61.46 -19.35 -62.32
C SER A 224 -62.85 -19.89 -62.00
N ARG A 225 -63.70 -20.02 -63.01
CA ARG A 225 -65.05 -20.62 -62.93
C ARG A 225 -65.09 -21.96 -63.65
N LEU A 226 -65.60 -22.97 -62.95
CA LEU A 226 -65.86 -24.32 -63.43
C LEU A 226 -67.37 -24.53 -63.63
N GLN A 227 -67.77 -25.28 -64.66
CA GLN A 227 -69.19 -25.60 -64.94
C GLN A 227 -69.36 -27.05 -65.44
N LEU A 228 -70.28 -27.81 -64.86
CA LEU A 228 -70.71 -29.12 -65.34
C LEU A 228 -71.92 -28.96 -66.27
N LYS A 229 -71.91 -29.59 -67.45
CA LYS A 229 -72.94 -29.45 -68.49
C LYS A 229 -73.27 -30.79 -69.19
N SER A 230 -74.51 -30.95 -69.63
CA SER A 230 -75.00 -32.00 -70.54
C SER A 230 -75.70 -31.30 -71.70
N GLY A 231 -75.30 -31.59 -72.95
CA GLY A 231 -75.67 -30.76 -74.10
C GLY A 231 -75.45 -29.26 -73.84
N SER A 232 -76.53 -28.48 -73.91
CA SER A 232 -76.58 -27.04 -73.56
C SER A 232 -77.02 -26.75 -72.12
N LEU A 233 -77.47 -27.76 -71.36
CA LEU A 233 -77.96 -27.62 -69.99
C LEU A 233 -76.78 -27.57 -69.00
N VAL A 234 -76.78 -26.58 -68.11
CA VAL A 234 -75.80 -26.47 -67.01
C VAL A 234 -76.35 -27.20 -65.79
N LEU A 235 -75.61 -28.19 -65.30
CA LEU A 235 -75.97 -29.02 -64.15
C LEU A 235 -75.40 -28.47 -62.83
N ALA A 236 -74.19 -27.89 -62.86
CA ALA A 236 -73.57 -27.25 -61.69
C ALA A 236 -72.53 -26.18 -62.09
N SER A 237 -72.13 -25.30 -61.17
CA SER A 237 -71.07 -24.29 -61.38
C SER A 237 -70.39 -23.88 -60.08
N LEU A 238 -69.10 -23.49 -60.13
CA LEU A 238 -68.26 -23.17 -58.98
C LEU A 238 -67.15 -22.15 -59.34
N ASN A 239 -66.80 -21.24 -58.43
CA ASN A 239 -65.67 -20.29 -58.57
C ASN A 239 -64.52 -20.65 -57.59
N VAL A 240 -63.27 -20.36 -57.96
CA VAL A 240 -62.05 -20.69 -57.18
C VAL A 240 -61.00 -19.55 -57.29
N HIS A 241 -60.21 -19.27 -56.24
CA HIS A 241 -59.24 -18.15 -56.17
C HIS A 241 -57.86 -18.55 -55.57
N GLY A 242 -56.81 -17.73 -55.82
CA GLY A 242 -55.45 -17.86 -55.27
C GLY A 242 -54.93 -16.62 -54.50
N ILE A 243 -53.97 -16.77 -53.57
CA ILE A 243 -53.48 -15.70 -52.65
C ILE A 243 -51.92 -15.66 -52.50
N PRO A 244 -51.22 -14.49 -52.49
CA PRO A 244 -49.75 -14.35 -52.28
C PRO A 244 -49.25 -14.07 -50.82
N THR A 245 -47.93 -13.88 -50.61
CA THR A 245 -47.24 -13.75 -49.30
C THR A 245 -46.45 -12.42 -49.07
N VAL A 246 -45.84 -12.23 -47.87
CA VAL A 246 -45.23 -10.97 -47.33
C VAL A 246 -43.80 -11.20 -46.76
N ASN A 247 -43.04 -10.16 -46.39
CA ASN A 247 -41.69 -10.22 -45.75
C ASN A 247 -41.70 -9.89 -44.23
N THR A 248 -40.86 -10.56 -43.45
CA THR A 248 -40.50 -10.23 -42.05
C THR A 248 -38.98 -9.98 -41.90
N PRO A 249 -38.52 -8.94 -41.17
CA PRO A 249 -37.08 -8.71 -40.93
C PRO A 249 -36.41 -9.77 -40.04
N PRO A 250 -35.07 -9.89 -40.08
CA PRO A 250 -34.33 -10.93 -39.38
C PRO A 250 -34.22 -10.65 -37.87
N THR A 251 -33.86 -11.69 -37.10
CA THR A 251 -33.52 -11.60 -35.68
C THR A 251 -32.01 -11.70 -35.45
N VAL A 252 -31.46 -10.98 -34.45
CA VAL A 252 -30.03 -11.02 -34.11
C VAL A 252 -29.77 -10.76 -32.62
N GLN A 253 -28.78 -11.45 -32.05
CA GLN A 253 -28.28 -11.25 -30.69
C GLN A 253 -26.75 -11.40 -30.64
N VAL A 254 -26.07 -10.59 -29.84
CA VAL A 254 -24.65 -10.79 -29.48
C VAL A 254 -24.57 -11.91 -28.43
N THR A 255 -23.77 -12.94 -28.70
CA THR A 255 -23.56 -14.10 -27.80
C THR A 255 -22.21 -14.06 -27.09
N SER A 256 -21.26 -13.28 -27.61
CA SER A 256 -20.00 -12.91 -26.95
C SER A 256 -19.59 -11.52 -27.45
N PRO A 257 -19.04 -10.62 -26.62
CA PRO A 257 -18.77 -10.77 -25.18
C PRO A 257 -20.04 -10.73 -24.32
N ALA A 258 -19.88 -10.95 -23.01
CA ALA A 258 -20.94 -10.80 -22.02
C ALA A 258 -21.06 -9.34 -21.50
N GLN A 259 -22.24 -9.00 -20.99
CA GLN A 259 -22.52 -7.68 -20.40
C GLN A 259 -21.61 -7.42 -19.18
N GLY A 260 -20.86 -6.32 -19.22
CA GLY A 260 -19.90 -5.94 -18.18
C GLY A 260 -18.58 -6.71 -18.23
N GLN A 261 -18.31 -7.49 -19.28
CA GLN A 261 -17.05 -8.21 -19.42
C GLN A 261 -15.86 -7.23 -19.52
N VAL A 262 -14.81 -7.52 -18.74
CA VAL A 262 -13.56 -6.76 -18.73
C VAL A 262 -12.53 -7.45 -19.61
N PHE A 263 -11.84 -6.67 -20.43
CA PHE A 263 -10.66 -7.06 -21.22
C PHE A 263 -9.46 -6.19 -20.83
N LEU A 264 -8.25 -6.64 -21.15
CA LEU A 264 -7.05 -5.81 -21.09
C LEU A 264 -6.79 -5.11 -22.43
N VAL A 265 -6.09 -3.97 -22.39
CA VAL A 265 -5.65 -3.27 -23.61
C VAL A 265 -4.76 -4.19 -24.45
N GLY A 266 -5.17 -4.45 -25.70
CA GLY A 266 -4.51 -5.35 -26.63
C GLY A 266 -5.11 -6.76 -26.74
N ASP A 267 -6.05 -7.14 -25.86
CA ASP A 267 -6.73 -8.44 -25.93
C ASP A 267 -7.48 -8.63 -27.25
N LEU A 268 -7.51 -9.86 -27.75
CA LEU A 268 -8.35 -10.26 -28.89
C LEU A 268 -9.74 -10.68 -28.39
N ALA A 269 -10.61 -9.70 -28.16
CA ALA A 269 -11.98 -9.92 -27.74
C ALA A 269 -12.80 -10.61 -28.84
N LEU A 270 -13.34 -11.79 -28.55
CA LEU A 270 -14.21 -12.51 -29.47
C LEU A 270 -15.61 -11.87 -29.49
N LEU A 271 -15.92 -11.19 -30.58
CA LEU A 271 -17.27 -10.76 -30.91
C LEU A 271 -17.97 -11.93 -31.62
N GLN A 272 -19.14 -12.34 -31.16
CA GLN A 272 -19.93 -13.42 -31.74
C GLN A 272 -21.42 -13.05 -31.70
N ALA A 273 -22.16 -13.45 -32.73
CA ALA A 273 -23.60 -13.24 -32.81
C ALA A 273 -24.34 -14.47 -33.34
N SER A 274 -25.56 -14.66 -32.85
CA SER A 274 -26.57 -15.51 -33.49
C SER A 274 -27.51 -14.62 -34.31
N ALA A 275 -27.88 -15.09 -35.50
CA ALA A 275 -28.88 -14.43 -36.33
C ALA A 275 -29.71 -15.47 -37.10
N SER A 276 -31.00 -15.19 -37.27
CA SER A 276 -31.96 -16.09 -37.94
C SER A 276 -33.11 -15.31 -38.56
N ASP A 277 -33.55 -15.74 -39.73
CA ASP A 277 -34.74 -15.22 -40.41
C ASP A 277 -35.88 -16.24 -40.38
N SER A 278 -37.13 -15.80 -40.53
CA SER A 278 -38.34 -16.65 -40.44
C SER A 278 -38.93 -17.04 -41.80
N ASP A 279 -38.67 -16.27 -42.85
CA ASP A 279 -39.29 -16.46 -44.17
C ASP A 279 -38.37 -16.24 -45.37
N ASP A 280 -37.14 -15.73 -45.18
CA ASP A 280 -36.00 -16.04 -46.05
C ASP A 280 -34.73 -16.47 -45.27
N ALA A 281 -33.60 -15.78 -45.43
CA ALA A 281 -32.31 -16.13 -44.86
C ALA A 281 -31.49 -14.87 -44.53
N VAL A 282 -30.61 -14.97 -43.53
CA VAL A 282 -29.70 -13.86 -43.18
C VAL A 282 -28.62 -13.70 -44.26
N GLN A 283 -28.63 -12.57 -44.97
CA GLN A 283 -27.64 -12.22 -45.99
C GLN A 283 -26.27 -11.89 -45.37
N ARG A 284 -26.24 -11.13 -44.26
CA ARG A 284 -25.02 -10.82 -43.52
C ARG A 284 -25.28 -10.35 -42.09
N VAL A 285 -24.24 -10.41 -41.27
CA VAL A 285 -24.15 -9.73 -39.97
C VAL A 285 -22.98 -8.75 -39.95
N GLU A 286 -23.21 -7.53 -39.48
CA GLU A 286 -22.20 -6.50 -39.22
C GLU A 286 -21.96 -6.36 -37.71
N PHE A 287 -20.69 -6.25 -37.29
CA PHE A 287 -20.32 -5.95 -35.90
C PHE A 287 -19.92 -4.48 -35.76
N LEU A 288 -20.46 -3.82 -34.74
CA LEU A 288 -20.19 -2.41 -34.42
C LEU A 288 -19.66 -2.28 -32.99
N ILE A 289 -18.63 -1.47 -32.82
CA ILE A 289 -18.05 -1.07 -31.54
C ILE A 289 -18.25 0.43 -31.37
N SER A 290 -18.99 0.83 -30.34
CA SER A 290 -19.29 2.23 -30.01
C SER A 290 -19.87 3.02 -31.21
N GLY A 291 -20.69 2.34 -32.03
CA GLY A 291 -21.31 2.88 -33.24
C GLY A 291 -20.49 2.77 -34.53
N ILE A 292 -19.20 2.41 -34.45
CA ILE A 292 -18.32 2.24 -35.62
C ILE A 292 -18.35 0.79 -36.06
N LYS A 293 -18.66 0.51 -37.34
CA LYS A 293 -18.54 -0.85 -37.89
C LYS A 293 -17.07 -1.30 -37.90
N VAL A 294 -16.79 -2.41 -37.23
CA VAL A 294 -15.46 -3.03 -37.19
C VAL A 294 -15.33 -4.22 -38.15
N TRP A 295 -16.44 -4.90 -38.49
CA TRP A 295 -16.42 -6.08 -39.38
C TRP A 295 -17.78 -6.38 -40.01
N ASN A 296 -17.81 -7.21 -41.07
CA ASN A 296 -19.02 -7.86 -41.59
C ASN A 296 -18.75 -9.32 -41.99
N MET A 297 -19.78 -10.16 -41.96
CA MET A 297 -19.71 -11.58 -42.30
C MET A 297 -21.00 -12.02 -43.00
N ASP A 298 -20.85 -12.58 -44.19
CA ASP A 298 -21.98 -12.88 -45.09
C ASP A 298 -22.42 -14.36 -45.00
N ALA A 299 -21.89 -15.11 -44.01
CA ALA A 299 -22.26 -16.48 -43.68
C ALA A 299 -21.93 -16.82 -42.21
N PRO A 300 -22.68 -17.74 -41.55
CA PRO A 300 -22.37 -18.21 -40.20
C PRO A 300 -21.18 -19.20 -40.17
N PRO A 301 -20.47 -19.35 -39.04
CA PRO A 301 -20.68 -18.68 -37.76
C PRO A 301 -20.23 -17.22 -37.78
N TYR A 302 -21.10 -16.31 -37.32
CA TYR A 302 -20.80 -14.89 -37.24
C TYR A 302 -19.91 -14.61 -36.03
N GLN A 303 -18.59 -14.64 -36.23
CA GLN A 303 -17.59 -14.45 -35.18
C GLN A 303 -16.30 -13.77 -35.68
N VAL A 304 -15.80 -12.79 -34.94
CA VAL A 304 -14.58 -12.04 -35.27
C VAL A 304 -13.81 -11.65 -34.00
N HIS A 305 -12.48 -11.59 -34.07
CA HIS A 305 -11.66 -11.05 -32.99
C HIS A 305 -11.43 -9.54 -33.20
N TRP A 306 -11.72 -8.75 -32.16
CA TRP A 306 -11.46 -7.31 -32.12
C TRP A 306 -10.33 -7.02 -31.12
N THR A 307 -9.32 -6.25 -31.53
CA THR A 307 -8.24 -5.82 -30.64
C THR A 307 -8.73 -4.72 -29.70
N ALA A 308 -8.79 -5.03 -28.41
CA ALA A 308 -9.36 -4.18 -27.38
C ALA A 308 -8.51 -2.92 -27.13
N SER A 309 -9.16 -1.75 -27.13
CA SER A 309 -8.56 -0.44 -26.82
C SER A 309 -9.18 0.17 -25.55
N ALA A 310 -8.37 0.85 -24.74
CA ALA A 310 -8.76 1.32 -23.40
C ALA A 310 -10.08 2.12 -23.37
N GLY A 311 -10.90 1.89 -22.34
CA GLY A 311 -12.17 2.59 -22.11
C GLY A 311 -13.40 1.68 -22.10
N THR A 312 -14.59 2.29 -21.98
CA THR A 312 -15.88 1.58 -22.07
C THR A 312 -16.38 1.57 -23.51
N HIS A 313 -16.82 0.41 -23.99
CA HIS A 313 -17.28 0.22 -25.38
C HIS A 313 -18.64 -0.47 -25.45
N SER A 314 -19.40 -0.16 -26.49
CA SER A 314 -20.74 -0.71 -26.74
C SER A 314 -20.73 -1.60 -27.98
N VAL A 315 -20.86 -2.92 -27.81
CA VAL A 315 -20.92 -3.92 -28.89
C VAL A 315 -22.36 -4.06 -29.39
N VAL A 316 -22.56 -3.99 -30.71
CA VAL A 316 -23.85 -4.26 -31.38
C VAL A 316 -23.60 -5.16 -32.58
N ALA A 317 -24.52 -6.11 -32.83
CA ALA A 317 -24.59 -6.87 -34.07
C ALA A 317 -25.83 -6.48 -34.87
N ARG A 318 -25.68 -6.26 -36.19
CA ARG A 318 -26.75 -5.90 -37.12
C ARG A 318 -26.91 -6.99 -38.18
N ALA A 319 -28.06 -7.63 -38.28
CA ALA A 319 -28.34 -8.63 -39.31
C ALA A 319 -29.22 -8.06 -40.44
N PHE A 320 -28.98 -8.52 -41.68
CA PHE A 320 -29.76 -8.19 -42.88
C PHE A 320 -30.40 -9.46 -43.47
N ASP A 321 -31.64 -9.41 -43.96
CA ASP A 321 -32.28 -10.49 -44.75
C ASP A 321 -31.79 -10.45 -46.22
N THR A 322 -32.24 -11.37 -47.08
CA THR A 322 -31.94 -11.32 -48.53
C THR A 322 -32.79 -10.31 -49.31
N ARG A 323 -33.81 -9.70 -48.67
CA ARG A 323 -34.75 -8.71 -49.26
C ARG A 323 -34.41 -7.25 -48.91
N GLY A 324 -33.39 -6.99 -48.10
CA GLY A 324 -32.87 -5.68 -47.69
C GLY A 324 -33.35 -5.13 -46.34
N ALA A 325 -34.18 -5.84 -45.57
CA ALA A 325 -34.56 -5.44 -44.21
C ALA A 325 -33.44 -5.80 -43.21
N HIS A 326 -33.42 -5.13 -42.05
CA HIS A 326 -32.40 -5.36 -41.02
C HIS A 326 -32.90 -5.09 -39.60
N THR A 327 -32.18 -5.67 -38.64
CA THR A 327 -32.42 -5.54 -37.19
C THR A 327 -31.10 -5.39 -36.46
N ASP A 328 -31.08 -4.56 -35.40
CA ASP A 328 -29.96 -4.39 -34.48
C ASP A 328 -30.19 -5.18 -33.19
N SER A 329 -29.11 -5.76 -32.64
CA SER A 329 -29.13 -6.37 -31.31
C SER A 329 -29.26 -5.31 -30.21
N ALA A 330 -29.65 -5.74 -29.01
CA ALA A 330 -29.38 -4.94 -27.81
C ALA A 330 -27.86 -4.68 -27.67
N PRO A 331 -27.44 -3.49 -27.17
CA PRO A 331 -26.03 -3.15 -27.02
C PRO A 331 -25.43 -3.80 -25.78
N VAL A 332 -24.35 -4.57 -25.95
CA VAL A 332 -23.57 -5.15 -24.85
C VAL A 332 -22.44 -4.19 -24.46
N GLN A 333 -22.43 -3.74 -23.22
CA GLN A 333 -21.34 -2.89 -22.70
C GLN A 333 -20.18 -3.75 -22.21
N ILE A 334 -18.96 -3.38 -22.59
CA ILE A 334 -17.70 -3.97 -22.11
C ILE A 334 -16.75 -2.88 -21.64
N VAL A 335 -15.78 -3.25 -20.80
CA VAL A 335 -14.73 -2.35 -20.32
C VAL A 335 -13.37 -2.91 -20.72
N VAL A 336 -12.49 -2.05 -21.23
CA VAL A 336 -11.10 -2.40 -21.54
C VAL A 336 -10.21 -1.62 -20.59
N ASN A 337 -9.56 -2.33 -19.66
CA ASN A 337 -8.76 -1.79 -18.57
C ASN A 337 -7.26 -1.84 -18.91
N ARG A 338 -6.51 -0.79 -18.56
CA ARG A 338 -5.04 -0.85 -18.59
C ARG A 338 -4.51 -1.35 -17.24
N PRO A 339 -3.47 -2.20 -17.21
CA PRO A 339 -2.81 -2.55 -15.95
C PRO A 339 -2.16 -1.32 -15.28
N PRO A 340 -2.29 -1.16 -13.95
CA PRO A 340 -1.62 -0.11 -13.17
C PRO A 340 -0.08 -0.29 -13.13
N THR A 341 0.63 0.73 -12.67
CA THR A 341 2.09 0.73 -12.50
C THR A 341 2.49 0.64 -11.03
N VAL A 342 3.67 0.07 -10.74
CA VAL A 342 4.26 0.02 -9.39
C VAL A 342 5.79 -0.06 -9.43
N ALA A 343 6.45 0.67 -8.53
CA ALA A 343 7.88 0.60 -8.31
C ALA A 343 8.19 0.65 -6.80
N LEU A 344 9.16 -0.15 -6.34
CA LEU A 344 9.68 -0.02 -4.98
C LEU A 344 10.51 1.26 -4.87
N THR A 345 10.18 2.10 -3.90
CA THR A 345 10.90 3.34 -3.54
C THR A 345 11.79 3.14 -2.31
N SER A 346 11.49 2.15 -1.48
CA SER A 346 12.35 1.67 -0.39
C SER A 346 12.15 0.16 -0.18
N PRO A 347 13.17 -0.59 0.27
CA PRO A 347 14.59 -0.20 0.29
C PRO A 347 15.17 -0.13 -1.13
N LEU A 348 16.41 0.35 -1.24
CA LEU A 348 17.17 0.37 -2.50
C LEU A 348 18.00 -0.93 -2.69
N ALA A 349 18.43 -1.19 -3.92
CA ALA A 349 19.17 -2.39 -4.26
C ALA A 349 20.53 -2.47 -3.53
N GLY A 350 20.78 -3.60 -2.87
CA GLY A 350 21.95 -3.82 -2.04
C GLY A 350 21.85 -3.23 -0.62
N ALA A 351 20.67 -2.82 -0.15
CA ALA A 351 20.48 -2.43 1.25
C ALA A 351 20.82 -3.60 2.20
N PHE A 352 21.50 -3.29 3.31
CA PHE A 352 22.07 -4.27 4.23
C PHE A 352 21.52 -4.11 5.65
N ARG A 353 21.37 -5.23 6.38
CA ARG A 353 21.08 -5.29 7.82
C ARG A 353 21.90 -6.40 8.47
N MET A 354 21.96 -6.44 9.80
CA MET A 354 22.41 -7.62 10.55
C MET A 354 21.18 -8.40 11.04
N ALA A 355 21.30 -9.72 11.20
CA ALA A 355 20.22 -10.55 11.73
C ALA A 355 20.01 -10.32 13.24
N PRO A 356 18.76 -10.15 13.75
CA PRO A 356 17.50 -10.09 13.01
C PRO A 356 17.32 -8.78 12.23
N GLY A 357 17.17 -8.88 10.91
CA GLY A 357 17.13 -7.73 10.01
C GLY A 357 15.72 -7.19 9.76
N SER A 358 15.60 -5.85 9.71
CA SER A 358 14.35 -5.14 9.44
C SER A 358 14.47 -4.13 8.30
N PHE A 359 13.49 -4.14 7.38
CA PHE A 359 13.41 -3.22 6.24
C PHE A 359 12.05 -2.52 6.18
N ALA A 360 12.06 -1.19 6.06
CA ALA A 360 10.88 -0.43 5.67
C ALA A 360 10.71 -0.52 4.14
N VAL A 361 9.67 -1.22 3.69
CA VAL A 361 9.37 -1.45 2.28
C VAL A 361 8.28 -0.46 1.85
N ALA A 362 8.53 0.32 0.81
CA ALA A 362 7.60 1.31 0.28
C ALA A 362 7.53 1.21 -1.24
N ALA A 363 6.36 1.50 -1.80
CA ALA A 363 6.12 1.54 -3.23
C ALA A 363 5.41 2.82 -3.64
N ASP A 364 5.81 3.36 -4.79
CA ASP A 364 4.95 4.24 -5.58
C ASP A 364 4.09 3.35 -6.49
N ALA A 365 2.80 3.67 -6.60
CA ALA A 365 1.83 2.88 -7.35
C ALA A 365 0.72 3.78 -7.89
N ALA A 366 0.47 3.70 -9.19
CA ALA A 366 -0.46 4.57 -9.90
C ALA A 366 -1.31 3.79 -10.92
N ASP A 367 -2.47 4.34 -11.24
CA ASP A 367 -3.37 3.86 -12.27
C ASP A 367 -3.73 5.06 -13.16
N SER A 368 -3.87 4.84 -14.48
CA SER A 368 -4.10 5.89 -15.48
C SER A 368 -5.54 6.02 -15.94
N ASP A 369 -6.38 5.01 -15.69
CA ASP A 369 -7.77 4.94 -16.14
C ASP A 369 -8.73 4.47 -15.02
N GLY A 370 -8.20 4.08 -13.86
CA GLY A 370 -8.94 3.78 -12.65
C GLY A 370 -8.30 4.35 -11.37
N SER A 371 -8.10 3.47 -10.40
CA SER A 371 -7.59 3.74 -9.06
C SER A 371 -7.00 2.48 -8.44
N VAL A 372 -5.89 2.63 -7.70
CA VAL A 372 -5.23 1.52 -7.00
C VAL A 372 -6.10 1.02 -5.85
N SER A 373 -6.56 -0.24 -5.96
CA SER A 373 -7.32 -0.93 -4.91
C SER A 373 -6.42 -1.39 -3.76
N ARG A 374 -5.22 -1.90 -4.06
CA ARG A 374 -4.21 -2.29 -3.07
C ARG A 374 -2.81 -2.48 -3.67
N VAL A 375 -1.81 -2.43 -2.80
CA VAL A 375 -0.44 -2.90 -3.03
C VAL A 375 -0.13 -4.05 -2.07
N GLU A 376 0.29 -5.18 -2.59
CA GLU A 376 0.70 -6.38 -1.84
C GLU A 376 2.24 -6.48 -1.86
N PHE A 377 2.89 -6.68 -0.71
CA PHE A 377 4.35 -6.72 -0.59
C PHE A 377 4.88 -8.13 -0.33
N PHE A 378 5.99 -8.48 -1.00
CA PHE A 378 6.54 -9.83 -1.07
C PHE A 378 8.02 -9.87 -0.67
N VAL A 379 8.43 -10.99 -0.08
CA VAL A 379 9.81 -11.37 0.22
C VAL A 379 10.06 -12.80 -0.29
N ASN A 380 11.06 -12.99 -1.15
CA ASN A 380 11.37 -14.26 -1.81
C ASN A 380 10.15 -14.91 -2.49
N GLY A 381 9.21 -14.08 -3.00
CA GLY A 381 7.95 -14.52 -3.61
C GLY A 381 6.81 -14.85 -2.63
N ALA A 382 7.05 -14.86 -1.32
CA ALA A 382 6.01 -15.01 -0.30
C ALA A 382 5.46 -13.63 0.12
N LYS A 383 4.13 -13.48 0.20
CA LYS A 383 3.52 -12.21 0.63
C LYS A 383 3.67 -12.03 2.14
N PHE A 384 4.14 -10.86 2.58
CA PHE A 384 4.22 -10.51 4.00
C PHE A 384 3.26 -9.39 4.42
N ALA A 385 2.89 -8.46 3.53
CA ALA A 385 1.99 -7.34 3.87
C ALA A 385 1.06 -6.92 2.72
N THR A 386 0.12 -6.03 3.02
CA THR A 386 -0.82 -5.43 2.05
C THR A 386 -1.25 -4.04 2.54
N ALA A 387 -1.19 -3.03 1.68
CA ALA A 387 -1.64 -1.67 1.94
C ALA A 387 -2.76 -1.27 0.96
N THR A 388 -3.83 -0.65 1.46
CA THR A 388 -5.04 -0.29 0.69
C THR A 388 -5.21 1.22 0.48
N SER A 389 -4.28 2.04 0.96
CA SER A 389 -4.27 3.49 0.81
C SER A 389 -2.84 4.02 0.75
N ALA A 390 -2.61 5.10 0.00
CA ALA A 390 -1.32 5.78 -0.03
C ALA A 390 -1.03 6.53 1.29
N PRO A 391 0.25 6.66 1.71
CA PRO A 391 1.44 6.08 1.10
C PRO A 391 1.50 4.55 1.28
N TYR A 392 1.82 3.81 0.21
CA TYR A 392 1.86 2.36 0.24
C TYR A 392 3.20 1.89 0.85
N SER A 393 3.18 1.49 2.12
CA SER A 393 4.36 0.99 2.82
C SER A 393 4.04 -0.07 3.87
N ALA A 394 5.01 -0.94 4.16
CA ALA A 394 4.96 -1.92 5.24
C ALA A 394 6.37 -2.23 5.77
N THR A 395 6.50 -2.59 7.04
CA THR A 395 7.75 -3.09 7.61
C THR A 395 7.86 -4.61 7.41
N LEU A 396 9.06 -5.07 7.08
CA LEU A 396 9.45 -6.48 7.04
C LEU A 396 10.53 -6.71 8.10
N ASP A 397 10.18 -7.40 9.18
CA ASP A 397 11.00 -7.57 10.37
C ASP A 397 11.50 -9.01 10.57
N GLN A 398 12.46 -9.17 11.50
CA GLN A 398 12.93 -10.47 12.00
C GLN A 398 13.52 -11.40 10.93
N LEU A 399 14.11 -10.84 9.87
CA LEU A 399 14.81 -11.63 8.86
C LEU A 399 16.09 -12.24 9.43
N ALA A 400 16.27 -13.55 9.22
CA ALA A 400 17.51 -14.25 9.51
C ALA A 400 18.63 -13.83 8.53
N ALA A 401 19.84 -14.35 8.72
CA ALA A 401 20.94 -14.10 7.80
C ALA A 401 20.69 -14.73 6.42
N GLY A 402 20.84 -13.96 5.35
CA GLY A 402 20.59 -14.39 3.98
C GLY A 402 20.37 -13.23 3.01
N SER A 403 20.28 -13.54 1.71
CA SER A 403 19.84 -12.58 0.69
C SER A 403 18.34 -12.72 0.46
N TYR A 404 17.65 -11.59 0.31
CA TYR A 404 16.20 -11.52 0.16
C TYR A 404 15.83 -10.68 -1.07
N ALA A 405 14.94 -11.19 -1.92
CA ALA A 405 14.37 -10.47 -3.04
C ALA A 405 13.01 -9.89 -2.64
N LEU A 406 12.89 -8.56 -2.63
CA LEU A 406 11.67 -7.84 -2.30
C LEU A 406 10.95 -7.38 -3.56
N SER A 407 9.62 -7.46 -3.60
CA SER A 407 8.82 -6.88 -4.68
C SER A 407 7.43 -6.44 -4.19
N ALA A 408 6.78 -5.58 -4.98
CA ALA A 408 5.42 -5.12 -4.74
C ALA A 408 4.52 -5.49 -5.93
N LYS A 409 3.28 -5.93 -5.66
CA LYS A 409 2.24 -6.14 -6.67
C LYS A 409 1.09 -5.17 -6.42
N VAL A 410 0.81 -4.30 -7.38
CA VAL A 410 -0.37 -3.42 -7.38
C VAL A 410 -1.57 -4.15 -7.98
N THR A 411 -2.79 -3.85 -7.51
CA THR A 411 -4.05 -4.25 -8.16
C THR A 411 -4.99 -3.05 -8.20
N ASP A 412 -5.63 -2.81 -9.34
CA ASP A 412 -6.59 -1.71 -9.57
C ASP A 412 -8.03 -2.06 -9.13
N ASN A 413 -8.98 -1.14 -9.37
CA ASN A 413 -10.40 -1.31 -9.06
C ASN A 413 -11.23 -2.13 -10.08
N LEU A 414 -10.63 -2.62 -11.16
CA LEU A 414 -11.25 -3.51 -12.16
C LEU A 414 -10.63 -4.93 -12.16
N GLY A 415 -9.57 -5.14 -11.37
CA GLY A 415 -8.92 -6.42 -11.11
C GLY A 415 -7.63 -6.69 -11.88
N ALA A 416 -7.14 -5.77 -12.72
CA ALA A 416 -5.82 -5.95 -13.34
C ALA A 416 -4.69 -5.56 -12.37
N SER A 417 -3.48 -6.01 -12.69
CA SER A 417 -2.37 -5.96 -11.75
C SER A 417 -1.01 -5.99 -12.44
N ALA A 418 -0.04 -5.28 -11.86
CA ALA A 418 1.37 -5.34 -12.24
C ALA A 418 2.25 -5.62 -11.02
N THR A 419 3.46 -6.10 -11.27
CA THR A 419 4.47 -6.40 -10.24
C THR A 419 5.72 -5.58 -10.53
N SER A 420 6.35 -5.03 -9.50
CA SER A 420 7.60 -4.28 -9.61
C SER A 420 8.75 -5.19 -10.05
N ALA A 421 9.86 -4.59 -10.51
CA ALA A 421 11.14 -5.26 -10.47
C ALA A 421 11.48 -5.71 -9.03
N SER A 422 12.24 -6.79 -8.89
CA SER A 422 12.71 -7.27 -7.59
C SER A 422 13.92 -6.48 -7.12
N VAL A 423 13.89 -6.03 -5.86
CA VAL A 423 15.01 -5.38 -5.18
C VAL A 423 15.69 -6.40 -4.27
N SER A 424 16.96 -6.71 -4.54
CA SER A 424 17.77 -7.56 -3.65
C SER A 424 18.27 -6.77 -2.45
N VAL A 425 18.05 -7.31 -1.25
CA VAL A 425 18.62 -6.84 0.02
C VAL A 425 19.34 -7.99 0.73
N VAL A 426 20.23 -7.66 1.67
CA VAL A 426 21.09 -8.64 2.35
C VAL A 426 20.98 -8.48 3.87
N VAL A 427 20.89 -9.59 4.58
CA VAL A 427 21.01 -9.66 6.03
C VAL A 427 22.28 -10.45 6.37
N GLY A 428 23.24 -9.79 7.00
CA GLY A 428 24.47 -10.41 7.48
C GLY A 428 24.23 -11.32 8.68
N ALA A 429 24.96 -12.43 8.73
CA ALA A 429 25.09 -13.21 9.95
C ALA A 429 25.94 -12.45 10.96
N GLY A 430 25.43 -12.29 12.18
CA GLY A 430 26.27 -11.96 13.33
C GLY A 430 27.27 -13.09 13.55
N GLY A 431 28.51 -12.89 13.10
CA GLY A 431 29.59 -13.83 13.38
C GLY A 431 29.84 -13.87 14.88
N ALA A 432 29.78 -15.06 15.48
CA ALA A 432 29.99 -15.27 16.92
C ALA A 432 31.48 -15.08 17.30
N GLY A 433 31.94 -13.84 17.26
CA GLY A 433 33.16 -13.42 17.93
C GLY A 433 32.87 -13.23 19.42
N SER A 434 33.58 -13.96 20.27
CA SER A 434 33.61 -13.73 21.71
C SER A 434 35.02 -13.37 22.12
N VAL A 435 35.13 -12.28 22.88
CA VAL A 435 36.37 -11.66 23.31
C VAL A 435 36.15 -11.21 24.75
N ALA A 436 37.12 -11.45 25.64
CA ALA A 436 36.96 -11.23 27.07
C ALA A 436 37.79 -10.03 27.56
N ARG A 437 37.23 -9.27 28.51
CA ARG A 437 37.97 -8.37 29.40
C ARG A 437 37.83 -8.87 30.82
N SER A 438 38.93 -8.86 31.57
CA SER A 438 38.98 -9.38 32.94
C SER A 438 39.34 -8.28 33.92
N TYR A 439 38.58 -8.19 35.02
CA TYR A 439 38.82 -7.27 36.12
C TYR A 439 39.24 -8.08 37.35
N VAL A 440 40.46 -7.86 37.84
CA VAL A 440 41.06 -8.58 38.96
C VAL A 440 41.11 -7.66 40.17
N TYR A 441 40.63 -8.13 41.31
CA TYR A 441 40.53 -7.36 42.55
C TYR A 441 41.49 -7.93 43.60
N ASP A 442 42.04 -7.05 44.46
CA ASP A 442 42.88 -7.49 45.58
C ASP A 442 42.05 -7.92 46.81
N ALA A 443 42.74 -8.33 47.88
CA ALA A 443 42.09 -8.80 49.11
C ALA A 443 41.24 -7.73 49.82
N GLN A 444 41.35 -6.46 49.41
CA GLN A 444 40.55 -5.33 49.88
C GLN A 444 39.41 -4.99 48.90
N GLN A 445 39.14 -5.84 47.91
CA GLN A 445 38.15 -5.65 46.83
C GLN A 445 38.43 -4.41 45.94
N ARG A 446 39.68 -3.95 45.86
CA ARG A 446 40.09 -2.84 44.98
C ARG A 446 40.60 -3.39 43.66
N LEU A 447 40.25 -2.74 42.54
CA LEU A 447 40.69 -3.13 41.20
C LEU A 447 42.22 -3.07 41.09
N CYS A 448 42.88 -4.23 41.03
CA CYS A 448 44.34 -4.32 40.99
C CYS A 448 44.90 -4.59 39.59
N LYS A 449 44.09 -5.11 38.66
CA LYS A 449 44.48 -5.30 37.26
C LYS A 449 43.26 -5.37 36.35
N THR A 450 43.29 -4.67 35.21
CA THR A 450 42.47 -4.98 34.04
C THR A 450 43.28 -5.81 33.05
N ILE A 451 42.63 -6.70 32.32
CA ILE A 451 43.20 -7.42 31.17
C ILE A 451 42.28 -7.17 29.98
N GLU A 452 42.81 -6.54 28.94
CA GLU A 452 42.09 -6.18 27.72
C GLU A 452 42.77 -6.85 26.49
N PRO A 453 42.00 -7.25 25.46
CA PRO A 453 42.52 -7.84 24.24
C PRO A 453 43.55 -6.94 23.54
N GLU A 454 43.22 -5.65 23.46
CA GLU A 454 43.98 -4.65 22.75
C GLU A 454 45.32 -4.36 23.45
N THR A 455 45.25 -3.96 24.72
CA THR A 455 46.38 -3.44 25.51
C THR A 455 47.10 -4.48 26.37
N GLY A 456 46.60 -5.73 26.39
CA GLY A 456 47.00 -6.68 27.42
C GLY A 456 46.59 -6.21 28.81
N ALA A 457 47.45 -6.41 29.80
CA ALA A 457 47.17 -6.01 31.18
C ALA A 457 47.54 -4.56 31.47
N THR A 458 46.69 -3.91 32.27
CA THR A 458 47.02 -2.70 33.04
C THR A 458 46.92 -3.00 34.52
N VAL A 459 48.05 -2.93 35.24
CA VAL A 459 48.14 -3.21 36.68
C VAL A 459 48.10 -1.91 37.48
N VAL A 460 47.42 -1.95 38.63
CA VAL A 460 47.17 -0.84 39.54
C VAL A 460 47.59 -1.22 40.96
N ASP A 461 48.28 -0.31 41.63
CA ASP A 461 48.62 -0.43 43.05
C ASP A 461 48.39 0.88 43.79
N TYR A 462 48.25 0.78 45.11
CA TYR A 462 47.68 1.81 45.96
C TYR A 462 48.57 2.13 47.15
N ASP A 463 48.53 3.38 47.61
CA ASP A 463 49.17 3.77 48.86
C ASP A 463 48.36 3.33 50.09
N ALA A 464 48.90 3.60 51.29
CA ALA A 464 48.27 3.24 52.56
C ALA A 464 46.98 4.03 52.89
N ALA A 465 46.67 5.09 52.13
CA ALA A 465 45.42 5.85 52.23
C ALA A 465 44.40 5.45 51.13
N GLY A 466 44.77 4.55 50.22
CA GLY A 466 43.92 4.07 49.13
C GLY A 466 44.02 4.88 47.84
N ASN A 467 44.92 5.86 47.73
CA ASN A 467 45.15 6.57 46.47
C ASN A 467 45.95 5.69 45.50
N VAL A 468 45.77 5.85 44.19
CA VAL A 468 46.52 5.10 43.16
C VAL A 468 48.00 5.51 43.20
N ALA A 469 48.88 4.67 43.74
CA ALA A 469 50.31 4.95 43.85
C ALA A 469 51.02 4.83 42.49
N TRP A 470 50.69 3.81 41.70
CA TRP A 470 51.23 3.65 40.35
C TRP A 470 50.32 2.80 39.45
N THR A 471 50.49 2.96 38.14
CA THR A 471 49.79 2.18 37.10
C THR A 471 50.78 1.76 36.01
N ALA A 472 50.75 0.52 35.54
CA ALA A 472 51.59 0.05 34.45
C ALA A 472 50.73 -0.67 33.39
N ALA A 473 50.67 -0.10 32.18
CA ALA A 473 49.86 -0.57 31.05
C ALA A 473 50.72 -1.16 29.93
N GLY A 474 50.12 -1.98 29.05
CA GLY A 474 50.83 -2.62 27.94
C GLY A 474 51.61 -3.87 28.35
N LEU A 475 51.06 -4.69 29.26
CA LEU A 475 51.78 -5.82 29.87
C LEU A 475 51.22 -7.18 29.46
N SER A 476 52.09 -8.13 29.11
CA SER A 476 51.70 -9.51 28.80
C SER A 476 51.49 -10.36 30.07
N LEU A 477 50.52 -9.98 30.91
CA LEU A 477 50.19 -10.63 32.20
C LEU A 477 48.77 -11.23 32.22
N PRO A 478 48.48 -12.27 31.39
CA PRO A 478 47.13 -12.73 31.09
C PRO A 478 46.43 -13.56 32.19
N ASP A 479 47.12 -13.91 33.27
CA ASP A 479 46.56 -14.69 34.38
C ASP A 479 45.53 -13.88 35.20
N PRO A 480 44.23 -14.20 35.20
CA PRO A 480 43.24 -13.45 35.98
C PRO A 480 43.27 -13.76 37.48
N ALA A 481 44.05 -14.74 37.96
CA ALA A 481 44.10 -15.14 39.36
C ALA A 481 45.06 -14.30 40.23
N SER A 482 45.84 -13.39 39.63
CA SER A 482 46.86 -12.58 40.31
C SER A 482 46.85 -11.12 39.85
N CYS A 483 47.16 -10.20 40.77
CA CYS A 483 47.39 -8.80 40.45
C CYS A 483 48.73 -8.55 39.73
N ASN A 484 49.71 -9.46 39.84
CA ASN A 484 51.06 -9.36 39.25
C ASN A 484 51.79 -8.02 39.53
N ARG A 485 51.63 -7.46 40.74
CA ARG A 485 52.15 -6.13 41.11
C ARG A 485 53.68 -6.04 41.06
N ALA A 486 54.41 -7.09 41.42
CA ALA A 486 55.88 -7.08 41.42
C ALA A 486 56.43 -7.07 39.99
N GLU A 487 55.86 -7.88 39.12
CA GLU A 487 56.20 -8.02 37.71
C GLU A 487 55.88 -6.73 36.94
N ALA A 488 54.74 -6.10 37.24
CA ALA A 488 54.33 -4.84 36.64
C ALA A 488 55.16 -3.65 37.14
N ALA A 489 55.53 -3.58 38.43
CA ALA A 489 56.46 -2.57 38.93
C ALA A 489 57.86 -2.71 38.29
N ALA A 490 58.33 -3.95 38.11
CA ALA A 490 59.62 -4.24 37.47
C ALA A 490 59.63 -4.07 35.95
N SER A 491 58.47 -3.85 35.30
CA SER A 491 58.33 -3.80 33.84
C SER A 491 59.00 -2.59 33.17
N GLY A 492 59.35 -1.55 33.93
CA GLY A 492 59.77 -0.26 33.39
C GLY A 492 58.64 0.57 32.78
N ARG A 493 57.37 0.14 32.87
CA ARG A 493 56.19 0.87 32.34
C ARG A 493 55.37 1.60 33.41
N ALA A 494 55.86 1.67 34.65
CA ALA A 494 55.11 2.20 35.79
C ALA A 494 55.03 3.74 35.77
N VAL A 495 53.81 4.26 35.60
CA VAL A 495 53.47 5.68 35.81
C VAL A 495 53.18 5.90 37.30
N VAL A 496 54.05 6.62 37.98
CA VAL A 496 54.02 6.81 39.45
C VAL A 496 53.32 8.12 39.79
N ARG A 497 52.52 8.12 40.86
CA ARG A 497 51.81 9.27 41.40
C ARG A 497 52.27 9.53 42.84
N SER A 498 52.33 10.80 43.24
CA SER A 498 52.47 11.18 44.66
C SER A 498 51.40 12.18 45.04
N TYR A 499 51.06 12.23 46.33
CA TYR A 499 49.95 13.02 46.86
C TYR A 499 50.45 14.01 47.93
N ASP A 500 49.68 15.07 48.17
CA ASP A 500 49.91 15.98 49.30
C ASP A 500 49.21 15.47 50.59
N ALA A 501 49.37 16.21 51.69
CA ALA A 501 48.80 15.85 52.99
C ALA A 501 47.25 15.92 53.05
N LEU A 502 46.58 16.30 51.95
CA LEU A 502 45.13 16.30 51.78
C LEU A 502 44.67 15.26 50.74
N GLY A 503 45.56 14.36 50.29
CA GLY A 503 45.25 13.34 49.29
C GLY A 503 45.14 13.86 47.85
N ARG A 504 45.55 15.10 47.58
CA ARG A 504 45.49 15.69 46.22
C ARG A 504 46.74 15.32 45.43
N LEU A 505 46.58 15.06 44.12
CA LEU A 505 47.69 14.68 43.24
C LEU A 505 48.77 15.78 43.23
N LYS A 506 49.99 15.45 43.62
CA LYS A 506 51.12 16.38 43.71
C LYS A 506 52.10 16.22 42.56
N THR A 507 52.40 14.98 42.18
CA THR A 507 53.24 14.68 41.00
C THR A 507 52.70 13.49 40.23
N MET A 508 52.90 13.49 38.92
CA MET A 508 52.82 12.30 38.07
C MET A 508 54.14 12.13 37.32
N ALA A 509 54.68 10.92 37.27
CA ALA A 509 55.95 10.60 36.63
C ALA A 509 55.80 9.40 35.68
N PHE A 510 56.09 9.61 34.40
CA PHE A 510 56.12 8.60 33.34
C PHE A 510 57.55 8.06 33.15
N PRO A 511 57.72 6.82 32.66
CA PRO A 511 59.04 6.18 32.54
C PRO A 511 60.06 6.90 31.64
N ASP A 512 59.60 7.56 30.57
CA ASP A 512 60.44 8.36 29.66
C ASP A 512 60.51 9.85 30.05
N GLY A 513 59.86 10.22 31.16
CA GLY A 513 59.70 11.58 31.64
C GLY A 513 58.66 12.42 30.90
N ARG A 514 58.06 11.92 29.80
CA ARG A 514 57.16 12.73 28.97
C ARG A 514 55.76 12.73 29.53
N GLY A 515 55.21 13.91 29.73
CA GLY A 515 54.01 14.10 30.52
C GLY A 515 54.24 14.14 32.02
N ASN A 516 55.48 14.18 32.53
CA ASN A 516 55.69 14.37 33.96
C ASN A 516 54.99 15.65 34.42
N GLN A 517 54.13 15.55 35.43
CA GLN A 517 53.37 16.68 35.96
C GLN A 517 53.78 17.01 37.39
N THR A 518 53.80 18.30 37.72
CA THR A 518 53.83 18.80 39.09
C THR A 518 52.65 19.75 39.30
N TRP A 519 51.86 19.48 40.33
CA TRP A 519 50.61 20.18 40.63
C TRP A 519 50.77 21.08 41.85
N ASN A 520 50.32 22.32 41.71
CA ASN A 520 50.30 23.35 42.73
C ASN A 520 48.84 23.82 42.92
N TYR A 521 48.35 23.79 44.16
CA TYR A 521 46.96 24.14 44.49
C TYR A 521 46.82 25.49 45.20
N HIS A 522 45.61 26.05 45.14
CA HIS A 522 45.14 27.04 46.10
C HIS A 522 44.83 26.37 47.46
N PRO A 523 44.76 27.13 48.57
CA PRO A 523 44.52 26.55 49.91
C PRO A 523 43.19 25.80 50.07
N ASP A 524 42.23 26.02 49.18
CA ASP A 524 40.85 25.53 49.23
C ASP A 524 40.57 24.29 48.37
N GLY A 525 41.54 23.83 47.56
CA GLY A 525 41.36 22.66 46.70
C GLY A 525 41.72 22.90 45.24
N LEU A 526 41.37 24.05 44.66
CA LEU A 526 41.44 24.26 43.22
C LEU A 526 42.88 24.33 42.70
N ALA A 527 43.12 23.79 41.50
CA ALA A 527 44.41 23.89 40.82
C ALA A 527 44.81 25.37 40.65
N ARG A 528 46.04 25.72 40.98
CA ARG A 528 46.63 27.06 40.79
C ARG A 528 47.59 27.09 39.62
N GLU A 529 48.39 26.04 39.50
CA GLU A 529 49.43 25.89 38.51
C GLU A 529 49.73 24.41 38.29
N ILE A 530 49.93 24.00 37.03
CA ILE A 530 50.34 22.64 36.67
C ILE A 530 51.47 22.77 35.65
N ALA A 531 52.66 22.25 35.98
CA ALA A 531 53.78 22.17 35.06
C ALA A 531 53.82 20.78 34.42
N THR A 532 53.99 20.70 33.10
CA THR A 532 54.02 19.47 32.30
C THR A 532 55.30 19.40 31.45
N ASP A 533 56.10 18.36 31.67
CA ASP A 533 57.25 17.99 30.85
C ASP A 533 56.78 17.43 29.50
N ASN A 534 57.38 17.87 28.40
CA ASN A 534 57.00 17.43 27.06
C ASN A 534 58.06 16.59 26.37
N ASP A 535 59.34 16.94 26.53
CA ASP A 535 60.43 16.30 25.80
C ASP A 535 61.17 15.27 26.67
N GLY A 536 61.01 15.34 28.00
CA GLY A 536 61.61 14.49 29.02
C GLY A 536 62.77 15.18 29.74
N ASN A 537 63.07 14.76 30.98
CA ASN A 537 64.17 15.29 31.80
C ASN A 537 64.10 16.80 32.08
N GLY A 538 62.88 17.33 32.27
CA GLY A 538 62.62 18.74 32.57
C GLY A 538 62.71 19.66 31.35
N GLN A 539 62.54 19.13 30.13
CA GLN A 539 62.68 19.88 28.88
C GLN A 539 61.33 20.17 28.22
N GLY A 540 61.24 21.31 27.52
CA GLY A 540 60.01 21.74 26.86
C GLY A 540 58.84 21.98 27.83
N ILE A 541 59.14 22.37 29.08
CA ILE A 541 58.16 22.53 30.16
C ILE A 541 57.07 23.53 29.78
N VAL A 542 55.84 23.04 29.72
CA VAL A 542 54.62 23.84 29.60
C VAL A 542 54.06 24.09 30.99
N VAL A 543 53.57 25.30 31.26
CA VAL A 543 52.96 25.61 32.56
C VAL A 543 51.59 26.25 32.40
N ASN A 544 50.55 25.53 32.81
CA ASN A 544 49.20 26.02 32.93
C ASN A 544 49.00 26.72 34.29
N ARG A 545 48.23 27.82 34.35
CA ARG A 545 47.92 28.56 35.58
C ARG A 545 46.47 29.01 35.61
N TYR A 546 45.88 29.03 36.80
CA TYR A 546 44.46 29.35 37.01
C TYR A 546 44.24 30.33 38.17
N GLN A 547 43.53 31.41 37.86
CA GLN A 547 43.07 32.42 38.81
C GLN A 547 41.54 32.41 38.85
N TYR A 548 40.99 32.52 40.05
CA TYR A 548 39.53 32.54 40.26
C TYR A 548 39.12 33.76 41.06
N ASN A 549 37.93 34.28 40.79
CA ASN A 549 37.35 35.40 41.53
C ASN A 549 36.91 34.98 42.95
N LYS A 550 36.33 35.92 43.72
CA LYS A 550 35.85 35.66 45.09
C LYS A 550 34.69 34.67 45.19
N ARG A 551 34.06 34.30 44.07
CA ARG A 551 33.03 33.24 43.95
C ARG A 551 33.60 31.93 43.39
N ARG A 552 34.93 31.82 43.25
CA ARG A 552 35.67 30.68 42.68
C ARG A 552 35.35 30.33 41.21
N LEU A 553 34.74 31.27 40.47
CA LEU A 553 34.63 31.20 39.01
C LEU A 553 35.97 31.58 38.37
N LEU A 554 36.34 30.93 37.26
CA LEU A 554 37.65 31.03 36.60
C LEU A 554 37.84 32.40 35.92
N SER A 555 38.44 33.36 36.63
CA SER A 555 38.63 34.73 36.12
C SER A 555 39.77 34.86 35.12
N SER A 556 40.78 33.98 35.16
CA SER A 556 41.82 33.92 34.14
C SER A 556 42.53 32.58 34.14
N GLU A 557 42.94 32.14 32.95
CA GLU A 557 43.81 31.00 32.73
C GLU A 557 44.97 31.38 31.80
N SER A 558 46.13 30.74 31.95
CA SER A 558 47.27 30.96 31.05
C SER A 558 48.14 29.73 30.88
N THR A 559 48.84 29.68 29.74
CA THR A 559 49.73 28.59 29.34
C THR A 559 51.05 29.17 28.86
N THR A 560 52.15 28.75 29.48
CA THR A 560 53.51 29.02 28.99
C THR A 560 53.86 28.02 27.88
N LEU A 561 54.21 28.53 26.69
CA LEU A 561 54.67 27.75 25.54
C LEU A 561 56.13 27.29 25.73
N GLN A 562 56.57 26.29 24.95
CA GLN A 562 57.95 25.77 25.02
C GLN A 562 59.04 26.82 24.72
N ASN A 563 58.72 27.89 24.00
CA ASN A 563 59.62 29.02 23.74
C ASN A 563 59.61 30.12 24.84
N GLY A 564 58.90 29.88 25.95
CA GLY A 564 58.78 30.81 27.08
C GLY A 564 57.70 31.90 26.91
N ALA A 565 57.05 32.03 25.75
CA ALA A 565 55.93 32.94 25.57
C ALA A 565 54.74 32.52 26.47
N VAL A 566 53.99 33.48 26.99
CA VAL A 566 52.79 33.20 27.80
C VAL A 566 51.56 33.63 27.03
N TRP A 567 50.64 32.71 26.83
CA TRP A 567 49.31 32.96 26.30
C TRP A 567 48.28 32.90 27.43
N SER A 568 47.30 33.79 27.43
CA SER A 568 46.31 33.90 28.51
C SER A 568 44.92 34.21 27.99
N SER A 569 43.91 33.69 28.68
CA SER A 569 42.53 34.14 28.61
C SER A 569 42.09 34.74 29.94
N ALA A 570 41.16 35.70 29.89
CA ALA A 570 40.56 36.33 31.06
C ALA A 570 39.05 36.44 30.88
N ASN A 571 38.27 35.88 31.82
CA ASN A 571 36.82 35.81 31.74
C ASN A 571 36.14 36.89 32.59
N GLY A 572 35.14 37.56 32.02
CA GLY A 572 34.22 38.44 32.72
C GLY A 572 32.94 37.72 33.12
N TYR A 573 32.41 38.03 34.31
CA TYR A 573 31.19 37.45 34.85
C TYR A 573 30.21 38.53 35.31
N ASP A 574 28.91 38.28 35.17
CA ASP A 574 27.87 39.15 35.74
C ASP A 574 27.70 38.92 37.27
N ALA A 575 26.75 39.64 37.88
CA ALA A 575 26.46 39.49 39.30
C ALA A 575 25.89 38.11 39.68
N ASN A 576 25.22 37.43 38.74
CA ASN A 576 24.61 36.10 38.93
C ASN A 576 25.66 34.97 38.79
N GLY A 577 26.70 35.19 38.00
CA GLY A 577 27.80 34.26 37.73
C GLY A 577 27.89 33.81 36.27
N ASN A 578 27.09 34.40 35.38
CA ASN A 578 27.07 34.07 33.95
C ASN A 578 28.33 34.63 33.27
N ARG A 579 28.95 33.87 32.36
CA ARG A 579 30.13 34.30 31.59
C ARG A 579 29.75 35.33 30.52
N ILE A 580 30.08 36.60 30.76
CA ILE A 580 29.72 37.74 29.90
C ILE A 580 30.86 38.25 29.02
N SER A 581 32.09 37.78 29.20
CA SER A 581 33.18 38.04 28.25
C SER A 581 34.33 37.05 28.39
N TYR A 582 35.16 36.97 27.35
CA TYR A 582 36.53 36.46 27.43
C TYR A 582 37.48 37.35 26.62
N VAL A 583 38.77 37.24 26.87
CA VAL A 583 39.84 37.88 26.09
C VAL A 583 40.70 36.78 25.48
N ALA A 584 40.85 36.75 24.16
CA ALA A 584 41.74 35.79 23.51
C ALA A 584 43.23 36.19 23.70
N PRO A 585 44.19 35.24 23.59
CA PRO A 585 45.63 35.49 23.71
C PRO A 585 46.26 36.60 22.83
N ASP A 586 45.59 37.04 21.76
CA ASP A 586 46.01 38.20 20.94
C ASP A 586 45.46 39.55 21.44
N GLY A 587 44.63 39.53 22.48
CA GLY A 587 43.96 40.71 23.05
C GLY A 587 42.53 40.94 22.53
N LEU A 588 41.97 40.09 21.65
CA LEU A 588 40.59 40.25 21.21
C LEU A 588 39.61 39.97 22.36
N GLN A 589 39.00 41.02 22.91
CA GLN A 589 37.90 40.90 23.88
C GLN A 589 36.57 40.61 23.17
N VAL A 590 36.01 39.43 23.43
CA VAL A 590 34.66 39.02 23.01
C VAL A 590 33.72 39.14 24.20
N ASN A 591 32.55 39.72 23.97
CA ASN A 591 31.54 40.04 24.97
C ASN A 591 30.22 39.36 24.59
N TYR A 592 29.54 38.84 25.59
CA TYR A 592 28.23 38.22 25.50
C TYR A 592 27.19 39.10 26.18
N ALA A 593 26.12 39.43 25.46
CA ALA A 593 24.87 39.77 26.12
C ALA A 593 24.21 38.47 26.58
N VAL A 594 23.58 38.45 27.76
CA VAL A 594 22.92 37.25 28.32
C VAL A 594 21.51 37.57 28.80
N ASN A 595 20.63 36.56 28.85
CA ASN A 595 19.33 36.65 29.50
C ASN A 595 19.39 36.23 30.99
N ALA A 596 18.25 36.24 31.68
CA ALA A 596 18.16 35.86 33.10
C ALA A 596 18.48 34.38 33.41
N LEU A 597 18.61 33.53 32.39
CA LEU A 597 19.03 32.12 32.48
C LEU A 597 20.50 31.94 32.06
N GLY A 598 21.27 33.02 31.89
CA GLY A 598 22.66 32.99 31.43
C GLY A 598 22.84 32.75 29.93
N GLN A 599 21.76 32.47 29.19
CA GLN A 599 21.82 32.14 27.76
C GLN A 599 22.20 33.38 26.93
N GLN A 600 23.08 33.18 25.93
CA GLN A 600 23.68 34.24 25.13
C GLN A 600 22.66 34.89 24.17
N THR A 601 22.35 36.18 24.35
CA THR A 601 21.42 36.95 23.49
C THR A 601 22.12 37.69 22.34
N GLY A 602 23.45 37.81 22.39
CA GLY A 602 24.29 38.39 21.34
C GLY A 602 25.78 38.27 21.65
N VAL A 603 26.63 38.39 20.62
CA VAL A 603 28.09 38.20 20.67
C VAL A 603 28.78 39.36 19.94
N SER A 604 29.74 40.04 20.57
CA SER A 604 30.39 41.24 20.00
C SER A 604 31.81 41.49 20.52
N SER A 605 32.60 42.28 19.79
CA SER A 605 33.82 42.93 20.25
C SER A 605 33.74 44.44 20.01
N THR A 606 34.73 45.21 20.44
CA THR A 606 34.75 46.67 20.28
C THR A 606 34.60 47.07 18.80
N GLY A 607 33.44 47.63 18.45
CA GLY A 607 33.13 48.07 17.08
C GLY A 607 32.68 46.98 16.10
N ARG A 608 32.49 45.72 16.53
CA ARG A 608 32.02 44.62 15.65
C ARG A 608 31.02 43.71 16.38
N THR A 609 29.89 43.44 15.75
CA THR A 609 28.94 42.40 16.19
C THR A 609 29.23 41.12 15.42
N TYR A 610 29.21 39.96 16.09
CA TYR A 610 29.35 38.64 15.46
C TYR A 610 28.02 37.89 15.42
N ALA A 611 27.17 38.05 16.43
CA ALA A 611 25.79 37.59 16.44
C ALA A 611 24.88 38.53 17.23
N SER A 612 23.62 38.63 16.82
CA SER A 612 22.57 39.42 17.47
C SER A 612 21.22 38.71 17.39
N ASN A 613 20.22 39.19 18.13
CA ASN A 613 18.86 38.66 18.13
C ASN A 613 18.79 37.14 18.43
N VAL A 614 19.70 36.62 19.25
CA VAL A 614 19.71 35.19 19.60
C VAL A 614 18.48 34.88 20.45
N SER A 615 17.72 33.87 20.03
CA SER A 615 16.50 33.41 20.68
C SER A 615 16.50 31.90 20.84
N TYR A 616 15.76 31.40 21.81
CA TYR A 616 15.83 30.02 22.28
C TYR A 616 14.47 29.33 22.27
N TYR A 617 14.50 28.00 22.12
CA TYR A 617 13.39 27.11 22.46
C TYR A 617 13.35 26.85 23.98
N PRO A 618 12.19 26.42 24.56
CA PRO A 618 12.09 26.10 25.98
C PRO A 618 13.01 24.98 26.48
N ASN A 619 13.55 24.15 25.58
CA ASN A 619 14.54 23.11 25.85
C ASN A 619 15.99 23.60 25.77
N GLY A 620 16.22 24.91 25.65
CA GLY A 620 17.57 25.51 25.62
C GLY A 620 18.25 25.50 24.26
N ALA A 621 17.70 24.86 23.22
CA ALA A 621 18.25 24.92 21.87
C ALA A 621 18.10 26.33 21.28
N ILE A 622 19.12 26.79 20.53
CA ILE A 622 19.05 28.04 19.77
C ILE A 622 17.98 27.88 18.67
N ARG A 623 17.03 28.82 18.64
CA ARG A 623 15.93 28.86 17.67
C ARG A 623 16.26 29.73 16.46
N GLN A 624 16.94 30.85 16.67
CA GLN A 624 17.26 31.83 15.63
C GLN A 624 18.31 32.81 16.15
N PHE A 625 19.18 33.29 15.27
CA PHE A 625 20.05 34.46 15.48
C PHE A 625 20.35 35.17 14.16
N THR A 626 21.03 36.31 14.21
CA THR A 626 21.53 37.03 13.03
C THR A 626 23.04 37.19 13.14
N TYR A 627 23.78 36.61 12.20
CA TYR A 627 25.24 36.76 12.04
C TYR A 627 25.63 38.24 11.84
N GLY A 628 26.88 38.58 12.16
CA GLY A 628 27.41 39.94 12.05
C GLY A 628 27.45 40.52 10.63
N ASN A 629 27.38 39.67 9.60
CA ASN A 629 27.21 40.06 8.19
C ASN A 629 25.74 40.14 7.72
N GLY A 630 24.78 40.03 8.65
CA GLY A 630 23.34 40.16 8.37
C GLY A 630 22.62 38.89 7.95
N ILE A 631 23.33 37.77 7.76
CA ILE A 631 22.70 36.47 7.48
C ILE A 631 21.88 36.03 8.71
N VAL A 632 20.63 35.61 8.50
CA VAL A 632 19.76 35.09 9.57
C VAL A 632 19.85 33.57 9.60
N HIS A 633 20.23 33.03 10.76
CA HIS A 633 20.12 31.62 11.11
C HIS A 633 18.75 31.33 11.71
N THR A 634 18.10 30.25 11.28
CA THR A 634 16.88 29.72 11.91
C THR A 634 16.94 28.20 12.03
N LEU A 635 16.61 27.69 13.23
CA LEU A 635 16.41 26.28 13.52
C LEU A 635 14.92 26.01 13.73
N GLN A 636 14.42 24.95 13.10
CA GLN A 636 13.09 24.41 13.31
C GLN A 636 13.20 23.04 13.99
N GLN A 637 12.30 22.76 14.94
CA GLN A 637 12.19 21.46 15.61
C GLN A 637 10.88 20.76 15.22
N ASN A 638 10.92 19.43 15.09
CA ASN A 638 9.71 18.61 14.91
C ASN A 638 8.99 18.35 16.25
N ALA A 639 7.89 17.60 16.21
CA ALA A 639 7.09 17.25 17.40
C ALA A 639 7.84 16.43 18.47
N ARG A 640 9.00 15.82 18.14
CA ARG A 640 9.92 15.16 19.08
C ARG A 640 11.01 16.10 19.62
N GLN A 641 10.91 17.40 19.31
CA GLN A 641 11.91 18.43 19.59
C GLN A 641 13.28 18.24 18.88
N LEU A 642 13.35 17.36 17.87
CA LEU A 642 14.58 17.14 17.10
C LEU A 642 14.72 18.17 15.96
N PRO A 643 15.94 18.66 15.66
CA PRO A 643 16.25 19.56 14.54
C PRO A 643 15.71 19.12 13.17
N SER A 644 14.56 19.66 12.74
CA SER A 644 13.92 19.28 11.47
C SER A 644 14.37 20.13 10.29
N ARG A 645 14.83 21.37 10.52
CA ARG A 645 15.40 22.22 9.46
C ARG A 645 16.33 23.27 10.04
N SER A 646 17.51 23.42 9.45
CA SER A 646 18.52 24.44 9.79
C SER A 646 18.80 25.29 8.56
N THR A 647 18.53 26.59 8.64
CA THR A 647 18.57 27.50 7.48
C THR A 647 19.37 28.75 7.81
N ASP A 648 20.41 29.03 7.02
CA ASP A 648 21.12 30.30 7.00
C ASP A 648 20.78 31.02 5.69
N ALA A 649 20.10 32.16 5.79
CA ALA A 649 19.49 32.85 4.65
C ALA A 649 20.45 33.00 3.44
N GLY A 650 20.12 32.33 2.33
CA GLY A 650 20.91 32.33 1.08
C GLY A 650 22.19 31.49 1.07
N THR A 651 22.55 30.87 2.20
CA THR A 651 23.84 30.20 2.41
C THR A 651 23.71 28.68 2.56
N ILE A 652 22.86 28.20 3.48
CA ILE A 652 22.50 26.78 3.62
C ILE A 652 21.03 26.63 3.99
N ASP A 653 20.41 25.52 3.61
CA ASP A 653 19.05 25.17 4.03
C ASP A 653 18.93 23.64 4.09
N LEU A 654 19.19 23.08 5.27
CA LEU A 654 19.31 21.66 5.52
C LEU A 654 18.05 21.15 6.24
N GLU A 655 17.24 20.35 5.54
CA GLU A 655 16.02 19.75 6.07
C GLU A 655 16.26 18.28 6.44
N THR A 656 15.95 17.90 7.67
CA THR A 656 16.44 16.67 8.31
C THR A 656 15.28 15.72 8.66
N GLY A 657 15.30 14.54 8.04
CA GLY A 657 14.38 13.43 8.33
C GLY A 657 14.96 12.44 9.33
N TYR A 658 14.14 11.92 10.23
CA TYR A 658 14.52 10.95 11.26
C TYR A 658 13.71 9.66 11.17
N ASP A 659 14.31 8.54 11.58
CA ASP A 659 13.59 7.30 11.83
C ASP A 659 12.93 7.27 13.23
N HIS A 660 12.31 6.14 13.58
CA HIS A 660 11.67 5.94 14.88
C HIS A 660 12.66 6.11 16.06
N ASN A 661 13.86 5.57 15.96
CA ASN A 661 14.89 5.62 17.01
C ASN A 661 15.59 6.99 17.09
N GLY A 662 15.28 7.91 16.16
CA GLY A 662 15.89 9.24 16.12
C GLY A 662 17.25 9.26 15.43
N ASN A 663 17.58 8.22 14.66
CA ASN A 663 18.70 8.28 13.73
C ASN A 663 18.33 9.21 12.57
N VAL A 664 19.29 9.96 12.03
CA VAL A 664 19.06 10.81 10.87
C VAL A 664 18.91 9.91 9.64
N ALA A 665 17.71 9.78 9.10
CA ALA A 665 17.40 8.97 7.93
C ALA A 665 17.65 9.73 6.61
N GLN A 666 17.58 11.06 6.63
CA GLN A 666 17.74 11.89 5.43
C GLN A 666 18.21 13.31 5.80
N VAL A 667 19.04 13.93 4.94
CA VAL A 667 19.28 15.38 4.93
C VAL A 667 19.14 15.90 3.50
N LEU A 668 18.17 16.78 3.29
CA LEU A 668 17.90 17.47 2.01
C LEU A 668 18.53 18.86 2.04
N ASP A 669 19.29 19.22 1.00
CA ASP A 669 19.90 20.55 0.86
C ASP A 669 19.01 21.42 -0.03
N ARG A 670 17.96 21.99 0.57
CA ARG A 670 16.94 22.79 -0.13
C ARG A 670 17.54 23.99 -0.87
N GLN A 671 18.64 24.56 -0.35
CA GLN A 671 19.33 25.68 -0.98
C GLN A 671 19.99 25.23 -2.30
N ARG A 672 20.61 24.06 -2.34
CA ARG A 672 21.18 23.49 -3.58
C ARG A 672 20.13 22.85 -4.49
N GLU A 673 19.06 22.24 -3.95
CA GLU A 673 17.89 21.81 -4.75
C GLU A 673 17.24 22.96 -5.52
N SER A 674 17.13 24.16 -4.93
CA SER A 674 16.58 25.35 -5.61
C SER A 674 17.39 25.78 -6.85
N GLN A 675 18.64 25.33 -6.95
CA GLN A 675 19.56 25.55 -8.07
C GLN A 675 19.63 24.34 -9.02
N GLY A 676 18.72 23.36 -8.86
CA GLY A 676 18.67 22.11 -9.61
C GLY A 676 19.68 21.05 -9.15
N GLN A 677 20.39 21.26 -8.04
CA GLN A 677 21.52 20.43 -7.62
C GLN A 677 21.11 19.34 -6.60
N TYR A 678 20.25 18.41 -7.02
CA TYR A 678 19.74 17.33 -6.16
C TYR A 678 20.81 16.33 -5.68
N GLN A 679 22.01 16.32 -6.28
CA GLN A 679 23.08 15.38 -5.94
C GLN A 679 23.67 15.53 -4.53
N TYR A 680 23.43 16.67 -3.86
CA TYR A 680 23.90 16.98 -2.49
C TYR A 680 22.98 16.42 -1.40
N ASN A 681 21.80 15.91 -1.76
CA ASN A 681 20.89 15.24 -0.84
C ASN A 681 21.51 13.95 -0.31
N ARG A 682 21.28 13.66 0.98
CA ARG A 682 21.86 12.53 1.72
C ARG A 682 20.76 11.63 2.28
N TRP A 683 20.92 10.32 2.15
CA TRP A 683 20.04 9.30 2.71
C TRP A 683 20.86 8.28 3.51
N MET A 684 20.40 7.90 4.69
CA MET A 684 21.12 6.99 5.58
C MET A 684 20.23 5.83 6.00
N SER A 685 20.83 4.69 6.34
CA SER A 685 20.09 3.55 6.88
C SER A 685 20.92 2.74 7.88
N TYR A 686 20.26 2.19 8.89
CA TYR A 686 20.89 1.64 10.10
C TYR A 686 20.51 0.17 10.33
N ASP A 687 21.31 -0.57 11.08
CA ASP A 687 20.91 -1.88 11.62
C ASP A 687 20.16 -1.75 12.96
N GLY A 688 19.78 -2.89 13.56
CA GLY A 688 19.02 -2.92 14.81
C GLY A 688 19.77 -2.44 16.06
N LEU A 689 21.04 -2.04 15.92
CA LEU A 689 21.86 -1.40 16.97
C LEU A 689 22.14 0.08 16.64
N ASP A 690 21.31 0.70 15.79
CA ASP A 690 21.47 2.07 15.29
C ASP A 690 22.79 2.34 14.53
N ARG A 691 23.53 1.31 14.08
CA ARG A 691 24.84 1.46 13.39
C ARG A 691 24.64 1.71 11.89
N LEU A 692 25.42 2.62 11.30
CA LEU A 692 25.24 3.10 9.91
C LEU A 692 25.59 2.04 8.87
N THR A 693 24.58 1.36 8.29
CA THR A 693 24.79 0.33 7.25
C THR A 693 24.92 0.89 5.83
N ALA A 694 24.37 2.06 5.56
CA ALA A 694 24.53 2.72 4.26
C ALA A 694 24.35 4.24 4.35
N ALA A 695 25.05 4.98 3.49
CA ALA A 695 24.88 6.41 3.28
C ALA A 695 24.98 6.73 1.77
N GLY A 696 23.90 7.28 1.20
CA GLY A 696 23.77 7.60 -0.21
C GLY A 696 23.76 9.09 -0.48
N SER A 697 24.58 9.54 -1.43
CA SER A 697 24.62 10.89 -1.99
C SER A 697 25.49 10.90 -3.24
N CYS A 698 25.07 11.54 -4.33
CA CYS A 698 25.83 11.46 -5.59
C CYS A 698 27.09 12.35 -5.62
N ILE A 699 27.28 13.22 -4.62
CA ILE A 699 28.58 13.88 -4.40
C ILE A 699 29.69 12.95 -3.89
N PHE A 700 29.35 11.77 -3.37
CA PHE A 700 30.36 10.76 -3.02
C PHE A 700 31.04 10.17 -4.27
N GLY A 701 30.45 10.35 -5.46
CA GLY A 701 30.89 9.71 -6.70
C GLY A 701 30.51 8.23 -6.76
N GLY A 702 31.17 7.46 -7.62
CA GLY A 702 30.91 6.03 -7.78
C GLY A 702 29.46 5.73 -8.18
N ASP A 703 28.84 4.76 -7.50
CA ASP A 703 27.40 4.48 -7.60
C ASP A 703 26.54 5.28 -6.60
N CYS A 704 27.05 6.40 -6.10
CA CYS A 704 26.44 7.28 -5.10
C CYS A 704 26.21 6.67 -3.70
N TRP A 705 26.59 5.42 -3.42
CA TRP A 705 26.22 4.73 -2.17
C TRP A 705 27.40 4.12 -1.40
N HIS A 706 27.79 4.78 -0.30
CA HIS A 706 28.61 4.15 0.72
C HIS A 706 27.80 3.05 1.43
N ARG A 707 28.41 1.90 1.63
CA ARG A 707 27.83 0.73 2.31
C ARG A 707 28.82 0.17 3.32
N PHE A 708 28.31 -0.19 4.49
CA PHE A 708 29.11 -0.60 5.64
C PHE A 708 28.58 -1.91 6.22
N THR A 709 29.48 -2.73 6.76
CA THR A 709 29.12 -3.93 7.54
C THR A 709 29.95 -3.99 8.81
N TYR A 710 29.40 -4.59 9.87
CA TYR A 710 30.03 -4.68 11.19
C TYR A 710 30.02 -6.12 11.71
N ASP A 711 30.92 -6.47 12.64
CA ASP A 711 30.83 -7.72 13.40
C ASP A 711 30.07 -7.54 14.73
N ALA A 712 30.11 -8.58 15.57
CA ALA A 712 29.48 -8.60 16.89
C ALA A 712 30.29 -7.88 17.99
N LEU A 713 31.44 -7.30 17.65
CA LEU A 713 32.30 -6.49 18.53
C LEU A 713 32.36 -5.03 18.03
N ASP A 714 31.33 -4.62 17.28
CA ASP A 714 31.16 -3.32 16.65
C ASP A 714 32.31 -2.87 15.73
N ASN A 715 33.14 -3.79 15.24
CA ASN A 715 34.19 -3.45 14.29
C ASN A 715 33.60 -3.25 12.90
N LEU A 716 33.98 -2.15 12.24
CA LEU A 716 33.75 -1.97 10.80
C LEU A 716 34.50 -3.08 10.02
N ARG A 717 33.77 -3.95 9.31
CA ARG A 717 34.28 -5.10 8.54
C ARG A 717 34.35 -4.85 7.03
N SER A 718 33.55 -3.92 6.51
CA SER A 718 33.71 -3.42 5.14
C SER A 718 33.23 -1.99 5.00
N TRP A 719 33.83 -1.24 4.07
CA TRP A 719 33.32 0.04 3.57
C TRP A 719 33.50 0.09 2.06
N SER A 720 32.40 0.03 1.31
CA SER A 720 32.40 0.08 -0.15
C SER A 720 31.60 1.26 -0.71
N LEU A 721 31.97 1.70 -1.90
CA LEU A 721 31.31 2.65 -2.79
C LEU A 721 31.76 2.27 -4.20
N ALA A 722 30.85 1.80 -5.05
CA ALA A 722 31.25 1.05 -6.24
C ALA A 722 31.98 1.96 -7.24
N GLY A 723 33.14 1.50 -7.73
CA GLY A 723 34.02 2.28 -8.59
C GLY A 723 34.93 3.30 -7.88
N VAL A 724 34.86 3.43 -6.54
CA VAL A 724 35.70 4.37 -5.76
C VAL A 724 36.48 3.68 -4.65
N LYS A 725 35.82 2.93 -3.75
CA LYS A 725 36.47 2.19 -2.66
C LYS A 725 35.76 0.87 -2.37
N ASN A 726 36.51 -0.14 -1.94
CA ASN A 726 36.02 -1.50 -1.71
C ASN A 726 36.76 -2.13 -0.53
N HIS A 727 36.82 -1.41 0.60
CA HIS A 727 37.63 -1.79 1.74
C HIS A 727 37.02 -2.98 2.48
N HIS A 728 37.78 -4.06 2.64
CA HIS A 728 37.50 -5.13 3.61
C HIS A 728 38.50 -5.08 4.77
N TYR A 729 37.99 -5.01 5.99
CA TYR A 729 38.76 -4.77 7.20
C TYR A 729 39.07 -6.10 7.92
N VAL A 730 40.35 -6.33 8.18
CA VAL A 730 40.90 -7.57 8.74
C VAL A 730 41.47 -7.28 10.12
N TYR A 731 40.99 -8.03 11.10
CA TYR A 731 41.36 -7.89 12.51
C TYR A 731 42.15 -9.11 12.97
N ASP A 732 43.05 -8.90 13.93
CA ASP A 732 43.76 -9.98 14.61
C ASP A 732 43.01 -10.49 15.87
N GLY A 733 43.64 -11.43 16.59
CA GLY A 733 43.11 -11.97 17.85
C GLY A 733 43.15 -11.00 19.04
N LYS A 734 43.73 -9.80 18.88
CA LYS A 734 43.74 -8.70 19.87
C LYS A 734 42.67 -7.65 19.58
N ASN A 735 41.80 -7.85 18.58
CA ASN A 735 40.82 -6.87 18.12
C ASN A 735 41.46 -5.64 17.41
N HIS A 736 42.73 -5.74 16.99
CA HIS A 736 43.44 -4.70 16.25
C HIS A 736 43.19 -4.83 14.74
N LEU A 737 42.97 -3.70 14.05
CA LEU A 737 42.81 -3.64 12.60
C LEU A 737 44.18 -3.72 11.93
N THR A 738 44.59 -4.90 11.46
CA THR A 738 45.94 -5.13 10.92
C THR A 738 46.04 -4.89 9.41
N ASN A 739 44.96 -5.13 8.65
CA ASN A 739 44.93 -4.87 7.22
C ASN A 739 43.57 -4.33 6.76
N ILE A 740 43.60 -3.48 5.73
CA ILE A 740 42.47 -3.23 4.83
C ILE A 740 42.84 -3.76 3.45
N ARG A 741 41.94 -4.57 2.87
CA ARG A 741 42.08 -5.18 1.53
C ARG A 741 41.13 -4.54 0.54
N ASP A 742 41.46 -4.65 -0.75
CA ASP A 742 40.49 -4.43 -1.84
C ASP A 742 39.64 -5.70 -2.00
N GLY A 743 38.42 -5.66 -1.48
CA GLY A 743 37.51 -6.80 -1.40
C GLY A 743 37.93 -7.85 -0.36
N SER A 744 37.06 -8.83 -0.13
CA SER A 744 37.27 -9.90 0.87
C SER A 744 38.53 -10.74 0.60
N SER A 745 38.85 -10.97 -0.68
CA SER A 745 39.87 -11.90 -1.14
C SER A 745 41.00 -11.25 -1.95
N GLY A 746 41.01 -9.92 -2.10
CA GLY A 746 42.06 -9.20 -2.83
C GLY A 746 43.27 -8.80 -1.97
N PRO A 747 44.20 -8.02 -2.54
CA PRO A 747 45.43 -7.63 -1.88
C PRO A 747 45.20 -6.64 -0.73
N SER A 748 46.14 -6.59 0.22
CA SER A 748 46.17 -5.52 1.22
C SER A 748 46.53 -4.20 0.58
N VAL A 749 45.69 -3.18 0.76
CA VAL A 749 45.92 -1.79 0.30
C VAL A 749 46.35 -0.88 1.46
N ILE A 750 45.98 -1.22 2.70
CA ILE A 750 46.54 -0.61 3.90
C ILE A 750 47.00 -1.73 4.85
N GLY A 751 48.25 -1.67 5.31
CA GLY A 751 48.78 -2.46 6.43
C GLY A 751 49.01 -1.56 7.64
N LEU A 752 48.71 -2.07 8.83
CA LEU A 752 48.74 -1.34 10.09
C LEU A 752 49.47 -2.17 11.17
N GLY A 753 50.13 -1.50 12.11
CA GLY A 753 50.81 -2.13 13.24
C GLY A 753 50.76 -1.26 14.49
N TYR A 754 50.74 -1.88 15.66
CA TYR A 754 50.45 -1.25 16.96
C TYR A 754 51.59 -1.45 17.97
N ASP A 755 51.68 -0.56 18.96
CA ASP A 755 52.54 -0.73 20.14
C ASP A 755 51.88 -1.61 21.23
N ASP A 756 52.60 -1.85 22.33
CA ASP A 756 52.10 -2.68 23.44
C ASP A 756 50.87 -2.09 24.15
N GLN A 757 50.68 -0.76 24.08
CA GLN A 757 49.55 -0.04 24.67
C GLN A 757 48.37 0.13 23.68
N GLY A 758 48.43 -0.53 22.53
CA GLY A 758 47.37 -0.50 21.53
C GLY A 758 47.32 0.80 20.72
N ASN A 759 48.37 1.63 20.73
CA ASN A 759 48.44 2.79 19.84
C ASN A 759 49.00 2.39 18.47
N LEU A 760 48.47 2.97 17.39
CA LEU A 760 48.95 2.75 16.03
C LEU A 760 50.39 3.26 15.89
N GLY A 761 51.35 2.35 15.70
CA GLY A 761 52.76 2.68 15.46
C GLY A 761 53.13 2.78 13.97
N ASN A 762 52.37 2.12 13.08
CA ASN A 762 52.63 2.16 11.64
C ASN A 762 51.35 2.10 10.78
N LYS A 763 51.32 2.86 9.67
CA LYS A 763 50.33 2.72 8.57
C LYS A 763 51.06 2.82 7.23
N ASN A 764 51.11 1.75 6.42
CA ASN A 764 51.80 1.72 5.12
C ASN A 764 53.24 2.29 5.14
N GLY A 765 54.00 2.01 6.20
CA GLY A 765 55.37 2.52 6.37
C GLY A 765 55.46 3.88 7.05
N GLN A 766 54.38 4.68 7.11
CA GLN A 766 54.33 5.89 7.94
C GLN A 766 54.42 5.50 9.42
N GLU A 767 55.48 5.91 10.10
CA GLU A 767 55.68 5.71 11.53
C GLU A 767 54.96 6.81 12.34
N PHE A 768 54.34 6.39 13.44
CA PHE A 768 53.68 7.23 14.45
C PHE A 768 54.30 6.89 15.82
N ARG A 769 54.58 7.90 16.65
CA ARG A 769 55.21 7.71 17.97
C ARG A 769 54.35 8.30 19.07
N PHE A 770 53.96 7.46 20.02
CA PHE A 770 53.19 7.83 21.21
C PHE A 770 54.11 7.96 22.43
N ASP A 771 53.65 8.62 23.50
CA ASP A 771 54.25 8.55 24.83
C ASP A 771 53.51 7.54 25.73
N TYR A 772 54.06 7.26 26.92
CA TYR A 772 53.42 6.34 27.88
C TYR A 772 52.04 6.81 28.37
N GLY A 773 51.65 8.07 28.11
CA GLY A 773 50.31 8.61 28.34
C GLY A 773 49.34 8.43 27.17
N ASN A 774 49.67 7.60 26.17
CA ASN A 774 48.89 7.38 24.94
C ASN A 774 48.67 8.66 24.09
N ARG A 775 49.55 9.67 24.19
CA ARG A 775 49.48 10.87 23.34
C ARG A 775 50.44 10.77 22.16
N LEU A 776 49.94 11.02 20.96
CA LEU A 776 50.76 11.03 19.73
C LEU A 776 51.78 12.18 19.80
N ARG A 777 53.07 11.88 19.87
CA ARG A 777 54.17 12.86 19.92
C ARG A 777 54.68 13.27 18.54
N ARG A 778 54.66 12.37 17.56
CA ARG A 778 55.19 12.65 16.21
C ARG A 778 54.59 11.72 15.15
N VAL A 779 54.26 12.30 13.99
CA VAL A 779 54.08 11.58 12.72
C VAL A 779 55.39 11.76 11.93
N VAL A 780 56.19 10.70 11.85
CA VAL A 780 57.61 10.81 11.48
C VAL A 780 57.78 11.29 10.04
N GLY A 781 58.60 12.32 9.84
CA GLY A 781 58.79 12.98 8.54
C GLY A 781 57.69 13.96 8.15
N LYS A 782 56.65 14.15 8.97
CA LYS A 782 55.57 15.12 8.73
C LYS A 782 55.52 16.24 9.77
N GLU A 783 55.38 15.90 11.05
CA GLU A 783 55.15 16.86 12.15
C GLU A 783 55.28 16.23 13.54
N ALA A 784 55.63 17.05 14.54
CA ALA A 784 55.71 16.72 15.97
C ALA A 784 54.73 17.56 16.79
N TYR A 785 54.39 17.10 18.00
CA TYR A 785 53.34 17.69 18.84
C TYR A 785 53.76 17.84 20.31
N ALA A 786 53.34 18.94 20.93
CA ALA A 786 53.48 19.21 22.37
C ALA A 786 52.14 19.56 23.02
N TYR A 787 52.01 19.27 24.31
CA TYR A 787 50.74 19.19 25.03
C TYR A 787 50.73 20.02 26.31
N ASP A 788 49.53 20.45 26.71
CA ASP A 788 49.24 21.10 27.98
C ASP A 788 48.94 20.08 29.11
N ALA A 789 48.65 20.60 30.31
CA ALA A 789 48.36 19.80 31.49
C ALA A 789 47.11 18.91 31.41
N HIS A 790 46.25 19.10 30.40
CA HIS A 790 45.00 18.35 30.22
C HIS A 790 45.05 17.45 28.97
N GLY A 791 46.25 17.19 28.45
CA GLY A 791 46.47 16.34 27.28
C GLY A 791 46.12 17.01 25.95
N ARG A 792 45.91 18.34 25.92
CA ARG A 792 45.47 19.07 24.73
C ARG A 792 46.65 19.67 23.98
N ARG A 793 46.61 19.65 22.65
CA ARG A 793 47.74 20.00 21.78
C ARG A 793 47.98 21.51 21.81
N LEU A 794 49.07 21.90 22.45
CA LEU A 794 49.52 23.28 22.50
C LEU A 794 50.28 23.69 21.23
N SER A 795 51.07 22.77 20.66
CA SER A 795 51.97 23.06 19.54
C SER A 795 52.07 21.91 18.54
N GLN A 796 52.34 22.27 17.29
CA GLN A 796 52.53 21.40 16.13
C GLN A 796 53.70 21.95 15.30
N TYR A 797 54.82 21.23 15.28
CA TYR A 797 56.14 21.72 14.87
C TYR A 797 56.93 20.63 14.11
N ASP A 798 58.23 20.83 13.87
CA ASP A 798 59.10 19.94 13.07
C ASP A 798 58.55 19.63 11.66
N ARG A 799 57.80 20.57 11.08
CA ARG A 799 57.22 20.44 9.73
C ARG A 799 58.28 20.66 8.64
N ALA A 800 58.16 19.93 7.54
CA ALA A 800 59.14 19.95 6.44
C ALA A 800 59.27 21.28 5.68
N ASP A 801 58.25 22.16 5.73
CA ASP A 801 58.29 23.54 5.20
C ASP A 801 58.70 24.57 6.27
N THR A 802 59.05 24.10 7.47
CA THR A 802 59.44 24.91 8.63
C THR A 802 58.37 25.86 9.17
N THR A 803 57.10 25.66 8.80
CA THR A 803 55.96 26.27 9.51
C THR A 803 55.74 25.63 10.89
N PHE A 804 55.03 26.31 11.78
CA PHE A 804 54.51 25.74 13.02
C PHE A 804 53.12 26.31 13.33
N VAL A 805 52.36 25.59 14.15
CA VAL A 805 51.06 26.02 14.66
C VAL A 805 51.06 25.91 16.19
N ASN A 806 50.61 26.96 16.86
CA ASN A 806 50.32 26.93 18.30
C ASN A 806 48.80 27.12 18.51
N SER A 807 48.22 26.49 19.52
CA SER A 807 46.76 26.47 19.78
C SER A 807 46.45 26.63 21.26
N PHE A 808 45.53 27.54 21.60
CA PHE A 808 45.05 27.77 22.96
C PHE A 808 43.63 27.22 23.13
N TYR A 809 43.49 26.23 23.99
CA TYR A 809 42.20 25.70 24.43
C TYR A 809 41.89 26.27 25.83
N ASN A 810 40.72 26.90 26.01
CA ASN A 810 40.25 27.27 27.35
C ASN A 810 39.98 26.00 28.19
N LEU A 811 39.73 26.12 29.49
CA LEU A 811 39.47 24.95 30.34
C LEU A 811 38.36 24.04 29.76
N ASP A 812 37.31 24.64 29.17
CA ASP A 812 36.19 24.00 28.48
C ASP A 812 36.55 23.16 27.24
N GLY A 813 37.80 23.21 26.77
CA GLY A 813 38.25 22.49 25.57
C GLY A 813 37.90 23.20 24.25
N GLN A 814 37.46 24.45 24.29
CA GLN A 814 37.18 25.28 23.12
C GLN A 814 38.48 25.94 22.63
N LEU A 815 38.77 25.82 21.33
CA LEU A 815 39.92 26.45 20.68
C LEU A 815 39.70 27.97 20.59
N LEU A 816 40.08 28.73 21.60
CA LEU A 816 39.91 30.20 21.58
C LEU A 816 40.86 30.88 20.59
N PHE A 817 42.04 30.32 20.34
CA PHE A 817 43.05 30.98 19.51
C PHE A 817 44.02 29.98 18.85
N ARG A 818 44.38 30.26 17.59
CA ARG A 818 45.43 29.56 16.84
C ARG A 818 46.41 30.58 16.26
N TYR A 819 47.70 30.28 16.33
CA TYR A 819 48.77 31.03 15.66
C TYR A 819 49.41 30.16 14.59
N GLU A 820 49.56 30.71 13.39
CA GLU A 820 50.36 30.15 12.30
C GLU A 820 51.63 30.99 12.15
N GLY A 821 52.79 30.34 12.20
CA GLY A 821 54.11 31.00 12.14
C GLY A 821 55.15 30.20 11.36
N HIS A 822 56.31 30.81 11.14
CA HIS A 822 57.43 30.23 10.38
C HIS A 822 58.72 30.24 11.22
N ALA A 823 59.42 29.11 11.31
CA ALA A 823 60.51 28.93 12.28
C ALA A 823 61.81 29.66 11.91
N ASN A 824 62.03 30.00 10.63
CA ASN A 824 63.34 30.40 10.11
C ASN A 824 63.43 31.81 9.50
N GLU A 825 62.32 32.56 9.37
CA GLU A 825 62.35 33.87 8.70
C GLU A 825 61.50 34.93 9.41
N ALA A 826 62.08 36.12 9.58
CA ALA A 826 61.39 37.28 10.16
C ALA A 826 60.73 38.19 9.09
N THR A 827 60.94 37.93 7.80
CA THR A 827 60.72 38.89 6.69
C THR A 827 60.28 38.27 5.36
N ASN A 828 59.87 37.00 5.30
CA ASN A 828 59.37 36.38 4.05
C ASN A 828 57.84 36.55 3.94
N ASP A 829 57.38 37.00 2.79
CA ASP A 829 55.98 37.34 2.49
C ASP A 829 55.15 36.16 1.96
N ASN A 830 55.79 35.04 1.59
CA ASN A 830 55.13 33.87 1.00
C ASN A 830 54.38 32.99 2.02
N TYR A 831 54.72 33.09 3.31
CA TYR A 831 54.01 32.41 4.41
C TYR A 831 53.57 33.45 5.45
N PRO A 832 52.37 34.03 5.31
CA PRO A 832 51.90 35.04 6.24
C PRO A 832 51.69 34.44 7.64
N GLU A 833 52.28 35.07 8.66
CA GLU A 833 51.96 34.74 10.04
C GLU A 833 50.56 35.24 10.37
N ILE A 834 49.72 34.37 10.95
CA ILE A 834 48.29 34.64 11.18
C ILE A 834 47.94 34.41 12.65
N ASN A 835 47.42 35.45 13.29
CA ASN A 835 46.66 35.36 14.53
C ASN A 835 45.21 35.00 14.17
N ARG A 836 44.67 33.92 14.75
CA ARG A 836 43.29 33.47 14.53
C ARG A 836 42.58 33.21 15.87
N PRO A 837 42.06 34.25 16.54
CA PRO A 837 41.03 34.08 17.56
C PRO A 837 39.75 33.51 16.93
N HIS A 838 39.10 32.63 17.67
CA HIS A 838 37.81 32.03 17.31
C HIS A 838 36.72 32.61 18.22
N VAL A 839 35.52 32.75 17.67
CA VAL A 839 34.34 33.32 18.33
C VAL A 839 33.24 32.26 18.31
N TYR A 840 32.63 32.02 19.48
CA TYR A 840 31.65 30.95 19.68
C TYR A 840 30.26 31.50 20.05
N LEU A 841 29.22 30.72 19.74
CA LEU A 841 27.83 30.93 20.19
C LEU A 841 27.22 29.58 20.54
N GLY A 842 26.74 29.40 21.77
CA GLY A 842 26.12 28.14 22.22
C GLY A 842 27.05 26.91 22.13
N GLY A 843 28.37 27.13 22.17
CA GLY A 843 29.38 26.08 21.98
C GLY A 843 29.83 25.87 20.53
N SER A 844 29.05 26.29 19.53
CA SER A 844 29.38 26.17 18.10
C SER A 844 30.29 27.31 17.61
N LEU A 845 31.18 27.03 16.65
CA LEU A 845 32.03 28.04 16.01
C LEU A 845 31.18 29.00 15.18
N LEU A 846 31.14 30.27 15.58
CA LEU A 846 30.39 31.34 14.93
C LEU A 846 31.25 32.08 13.89
N ALA A 847 32.48 32.43 14.27
CA ALA A 847 33.39 33.20 13.42
C ALA A 847 34.87 33.00 13.79
N THR A 848 35.78 33.37 12.87
CA THR A 848 37.18 33.68 13.17
C THR A 848 37.49 35.13 12.77
N VAL A 849 38.51 35.73 13.40
CA VAL A 849 39.07 37.02 12.97
C VAL A 849 40.53 36.81 12.59
N ASP A 850 40.77 36.48 11.32
CA ASP A 850 42.11 36.21 10.81
C ASP A 850 42.89 37.54 10.68
N TRP A 851 43.83 37.81 11.58
CA TRP A 851 44.78 38.94 11.45
C TRP A 851 46.09 38.47 10.85
N ASN A 852 46.42 38.99 9.67
CA ASN A 852 47.63 38.68 8.91
C ASN A 852 48.71 39.72 9.22
N ARG A 853 49.86 39.27 9.74
CA ARG A 853 50.97 40.13 10.17
C ARG A 853 51.61 40.91 9.01
N ALA A 854 51.71 40.30 7.83
CA ALA A 854 52.39 40.88 6.67
C ALA A 854 51.57 42.01 6.04
N THR A 855 50.25 41.85 5.94
CA THR A 855 49.34 42.90 5.45
C THR A 855 48.87 43.87 6.53
N GLN A 856 49.02 43.51 7.81
CA GLN A 856 48.46 44.19 8.98
C GLN A 856 46.92 44.33 8.94
N THR A 857 46.24 43.47 8.17
CA THR A 857 44.77 43.47 8.04
C THR A 857 44.13 42.33 8.81
N ALA A 858 42.93 42.59 9.36
CA ALA A 858 42.05 41.58 9.93
C ALA A 858 40.89 41.26 8.97
N GLN A 859 40.51 39.99 8.87
CA GLN A 859 39.35 39.53 8.11
C GLN A 859 38.44 38.67 8.98
N THR A 860 37.17 39.05 9.15
CA THR A 860 36.18 38.18 9.81
C THR A 860 35.61 37.17 8.82
N LYS A 861 35.61 35.90 9.20
CA LYS A 861 34.96 34.79 8.48
C LYS A 861 33.86 34.24 9.37
N TYR A 862 32.65 34.08 8.83
CA TYR A 862 31.51 33.49 9.53
C TYR A 862 31.30 32.05 9.09
N TYR A 863 31.10 31.16 10.05
CA TYR A 863 31.05 29.72 9.83
C TYR A 863 29.60 29.22 9.89
N HIS A 864 29.23 28.42 8.89
CA HIS A 864 27.89 27.84 8.73
C HIS A 864 28.02 26.33 8.80
N THR A 865 27.44 25.72 9.84
CA THR A 865 27.67 24.32 10.18
C THR A 865 26.48 23.43 9.87
N ASP A 866 26.73 22.14 9.71
CA ASP A 866 25.67 21.13 9.85
C ASP A 866 25.31 20.91 11.33
N ALA A 867 24.35 20.01 11.58
CA ALA A 867 23.84 19.68 12.91
C ALA A 867 24.85 18.98 13.84
N LEU A 868 26.05 18.64 13.34
CA LEU A 868 27.15 18.06 14.12
C LEU A 868 28.27 19.09 14.38
N GLY A 869 28.09 20.35 13.95
CA GLY A 869 29.11 21.40 14.06
C GLY A 869 30.16 21.39 12.95
N SER A 870 30.03 20.56 11.91
CA SER A 870 30.97 20.54 10.77
C SER A 870 30.74 21.75 9.87
N PRO A 871 31.75 22.60 9.58
CA PRO A 871 31.60 23.68 8.61
C PRO A 871 31.25 23.15 7.22
N VAL A 872 30.14 23.61 6.66
CA VAL A 872 29.68 23.29 5.30
C VAL A 872 29.70 24.50 4.37
N ALA A 873 29.66 25.72 4.92
CA ALA A 873 29.98 26.95 4.21
C ALA A 873 30.68 27.97 5.11
N VAL A 874 31.45 28.87 4.49
CA VAL A 874 32.07 30.04 5.16
C VAL A 874 31.69 31.28 4.37
N THR A 875 31.26 32.35 5.06
CA THR A 875 30.94 33.65 4.44
C THR A 875 31.86 34.77 4.94
N ASN A 876 32.06 35.79 4.09
CA ASN A 876 32.82 36.99 4.43
C ASN A 876 31.94 38.06 5.11
N GLU A 877 32.54 39.20 5.48
CA GLU A 877 31.83 40.35 6.08
C GLU A 877 30.73 40.95 5.19
N ALA A 878 30.74 40.69 3.88
CA ALA A 878 29.71 41.11 2.93
C ALA A 878 28.61 40.04 2.69
N GLY A 879 28.58 38.96 3.48
CA GLY A 879 27.60 37.88 3.35
C GLY A 879 27.81 36.96 2.15
N GLN A 880 28.94 37.08 1.45
CA GLN A 880 29.25 36.24 0.28
C GLN A 880 29.89 34.93 0.73
N VAL A 881 29.43 33.80 0.19
CA VAL A 881 30.05 32.48 0.41
C VAL A 881 31.43 32.46 -0.25
N VAL A 882 32.48 32.30 0.55
CA VAL A 882 33.88 32.22 0.10
C VAL A 882 34.41 30.78 0.09
N GLU A 883 33.79 29.88 0.85
CA GLU A 883 34.13 28.45 0.85
C GLU A 883 32.87 27.60 1.07
N ARG A 884 32.86 26.40 0.48
CA ARG A 884 32.01 25.27 0.87
C ARG A 884 32.85 24.03 1.07
N THR A 885 32.42 23.15 1.97
CA THR A 885 33.01 21.81 2.17
C THR A 885 31.87 20.81 2.34
N ASP A 886 31.95 19.70 1.62
CA ASP A 886 31.05 18.55 1.81
C ASP A 886 31.88 17.37 2.36
N TRP A 887 31.26 16.55 3.20
CA TRP A 887 31.93 15.54 4.02
C TRP A 887 31.45 14.12 3.67
N GLU A 888 32.38 13.17 3.55
CA GLU A 888 32.05 11.74 3.60
C GLU A 888 31.43 11.35 4.96
N PRO A 889 30.70 10.23 5.07
CA PRO A 889 30.04 9.82 6.32
C PRO A 889 30.93 9.70 7.55
N TYR A 890 32.23 9.43 7.37
CA TYR A 890 33.25 9.33 8.42
C TYR A 890 34.29 10.47 8.32
N GLY A 891 33.88 11.66 7.85
CA GLY A 891 34.62 12.91 8.03
C GLY A 891 35.72 13.25 7.02
N ALA A 892 35.91 12.48 5.96
CA ALA A 892 36.84 12.86 4.90
C ALA A 892 36.26 14.01 4.04
N ALA A 893 37.03 15.09 3.85
CA ALA A 893 36.60 16.25 3.08
C ALA A 893 36.59 15.95 1.57
N ILE A 894 35.42 16.00 0.93
CA ILE A 894 35.24 15.64 -0.48
C ILE A 894 35.99 16.65 -1.35
N GLY A 895 36.89 16.15 -2.20
CA GLY A 895 37.75 16.97 -3.05
C GLY A 895 38.88 17.73 -2.33
N LYS A 896 39.02 17.61 -1.01
CA LYS A 896 40.03 18.31 -0.19
C LYS A 896 40.84 17.34 0.69
N PRO A 897 41.64 16.42 0.10
CA PRO A 897 42.36 15.38 0.85
C PRO A 897 43.43 15.89 1.82
N ALA A 898 43.76 17.18 1.79
CA ALA A 898 44.70 17.86 2.69
C ALA A 898 44.03 19.06 3.40
N TYR A 899 42.77 18.90 3.83
CA TYR A 899 42.04 19.91 4.60
C TYR A 899 42.72 20.19 5.94
N ASP A 900 42.94 21.47 6.27
CA ASP A 900 43.63 21.92 7.49
C ASP A 900 42.84 23.04 8.18
N GLY A 901 42.73 22.99 9.51
CA GLY A 901 41.90 23.91 10.30
C GLY A 901 40.62 23.27 10.83
N VAL A 902 39.68 24.07 11.34
CA VAL A 902 38.43 23.53 11.93
C VAL A 902 37.55 22.95 10.83
N GLY A 903 37.22 21.66 10.95
CA GLY A 903 36.53 20.85 9.96
C GLY A 903 35.49 19.92 10.58
N TYR A 904 35.57 18.63 10.26
CA TYR A 904 34.55 17.65 10.62
C TYR A 904 34.20 17.66 12.13
N THR A 905 32.89 17.74 12.40
CA THR A 905 32.27 17.87 13.74
C THR A 905 32.91 18.92 14.67
N GLY A 906 33.48 19.98 14.09
CA GLY A 906 34.07 21.11 14.83
C GLY A 906 35.50 20.91 15.32
N HIS A 907 36.15 19.78 15.01
CA HIS A 907 37.52 19.49 15.40
C HIS A 907 38.55 20.11 14.44
N VAL A 908 39.79 20.26 14.89
CA VAL A 908 40.91 20.66 14.02
C VAL A 908 41.35 19.46 13.18
N MET A 909 41.44 19.62 11.87
CA MET A 909 42.05 18.66 10.95
C MET A 909 43.46 19.11 10.59
N ASP A 910 44.34 18.13 10.42
CA ASP A 910 45.75 18.32 10.05
C ASP A 910 45.98 17.86 8.61
N GLY A 911 46.11 18.82 7.68
CA GLY A 911 46.17 18.52 6.23
C GLY A 911 47.43 17.75 5.81
N ARG A 912 48.42 17.64 6.70
CA ARG A 912 49.72 16.99 6.48
C ARG A 912 49.69 15.52 6.87
N SER A 913 49.37 15.23 8.13
CA SER A 913 49.20 13.85 8.59
C SER A 913 47.94 13.20 8.00
N GLY A 914 46.89 13.98 7.72
CA GLY A 914 45.59 13.51 7.23
C GLY A 914 44.65 13.10 8.38
N LEU A 915 44.93 13.57 9.60
CA LEU A 915 44.23 13.20 10.83
C LEU A 915 43.26 14.29 11.27
N THR A 916 42.25 13.90 12.05
CA THR A 916 41.41 14.82 12.82
C THR A 916 41.83 14.77 14.28
N TYR A 917 42.15 15.94 14.83
CA TYR A 917 42.59 16.10 16.22
C TYR A 917 41.38 16.28 17.14
N MET A 918 40.89 15.15 17.67
CA MET A 918 39.81 15.08 18.65
C MET A 918 40.45 15.04 20.05
N GLN A 919 41.07 16.15 20.45
CA GLN A 919 41.76 16.42 21.73
C GLN A 919 42.61 15.26 22.32
N GLN A 920 41.99 14.26 22.94
CA GLN A 920 42.66 13.16 23.63
C GLN A 920 43.07 12.03 22.68
N ARG A 921 42.40 11.92 21.52
CA ARG A 921 42.74 10.95 20.46
C ARG A 921 42.92 11.63 19.10
N TYR A 922 43.66 10.96 18.23
CA TYR A 922 43.69 11.28 16.80
C TYR A 922 42.79 10.30 16.04
N TYR A 923 41.96 10.85 15.18
CA TYR A 923 41.02 10.11 14.34
C TYR A 923 41.49 10.10 12.88
N ASP A 924 41.33 8.97 12.20
CA ASP A 924 41.70 8.81 10.79
C ASP A 924 40.43 8.63 9.92
N PRO A 925 39.95 9.70 9.27
CA PRO A 925 38.74 9.66 8.45
C PRO A 925 38.89 8.80 7.19
N THR A 926 40.12 8.40 6.80
CA THR A 926 40.35 7.53 5.64
C THR A 926 40.07 6.04 5.94
N ILE A 927 40.06 5.67 7.23
CA ILE A 927 39.75 4.31 7.70
C ILE A 927 38.56 4.25 8.66
N GLY A 928 38.10 5.39 9.19
CA GLY A 928 36.90 5.49 10.03
C GLY A 928 37.11 5.16 11.52
N ARG A 929 38.34 5.19 12.03
CA ARG A 929 38.70 4.77 13.40
C ARG A 929 39.73 5.69 14.07
N PHE A 930 39.82 5.64 15.40
CA PHE A 930 40.89 6.26 16.18
C PHE A 930 42.23 5.52 16.05
N LEU A 931 43.33 6.25 16.26
CA LEU A 931 44.70 5.71 16.26
C LEU A 931 45.07 5.00 17.57
N SER A 932 44.48 5.41 18.70
CA SER A 932 44.76 4.88 20.04
C SER A 932 43.50 4.33 20.67
N VAL A 933 43.68 3.41 21.63
CA VAL A 933 42.59 2.91 22.45
C VAL A 933 41.90 4.03 23.22
N ASP A 934 40.60 3.90 23.40
CA ASP A 934 39.81 4.79 24.25
C ASP A 934 40.36 4.83 25.68
N PRO A 935 40.64 6.02 26.27
CA PRO A 935 41.02 6.14 27.67
C PRO A 935 39.88 5.80 28.62
N VAL A 936 38.62 5.85 28.17
CA VAL A 936 37.46 5.33 28.90
C VAL A 936 37.37 3.82 28.65
N THR A 937 37.14 3.04 29.70
CA THR A 937 36.99 1.58 29.58
C THR A 937 35.61 1.18 29.03
N ALA A 938 35.40 -0.12 28.83
CA ALA A 938 34.10 -0.66 28.40
C ALA A 938 33.11 -0.70 29.57
N ASP A 939 31.85 -0.33 29.32
CA ASP A 939 30.78 -0.40 30.32
C ASP A 939 30.42 -1.87 30.62
N GLY A 940 30.66 -2.30 31.86
CA GLY A 940 30.35 -3.65 32.33
C GLY A 940 28.85 -3.95 32.49
N ASN A 941 27.97 -2.93 32.48
CA ASN A 941 26.52 -3.11 32.64
C ASN A 941 25.78 -3.22 31.30
N GLY A 942 25.97 -2.24 30.41
CA GLY A 942 25.33 -2.19 29.09
C GLY A 942 26.15 -2.80 27.96
N GLY A 943 27.43 -3.12 28.19
CA GLY A 943 28.35 -3.58 27.13
C GLY A 943 28.84 -2.45 26.20
N GLY A 944 28.52 -1.20 26.51
CA GLY A 944 28.93 -0.03 25.73
C GLY A 944 30.45 0.17 25.69
N ASN A 945 30.93 0.85 24.66
CA ASN A 945 32.36 1.11 24.42
C ASN A 945 33.24 -0.15 24.36
N PHE A 946 32.68 -1.31 23.96
CA PHE A 946 33.45 -2.54 23.83
C PHE A 946 34.47 -2.47 22.68
N ASN A 947 34.20 -1.70 21.62
CA ASN A 947 35.16 -1.37 20.58
C ASN A 947 35.97 -0.13 20.96
N ARG A 948 37.25 -0.29 21.27
CA ARG A 948 38.06 0.81 21.83
C ARG A 948 38.65 1.77 20.79
N TYR A 949 38.27 1.66 19.52
CA TYR A 949 38.71 2.56 18.44
C TYR A 949 37.58 3.01 17.50
N TRP A 950 36.33 2.64 17.76
CA TRP A 950 35.19 3.13 16.97
C TRP A 950 34.99 4.64 17.14
N TYR A 951 34.28 5.28 16.22
CA TYR A 951 33.87 6.68 16.34
C TYR A 951 32.34 6.76 16.35
N ALA A 952 31.81 7.66 17.19
CA ALA A 952 30.39 8.02 17.24
C ALA A 952 29.43 6.80 17.32
N ASN A 953 29.79 5.75 18.08
CA ASN A 953 29.03 4.50 18.19
C ASN A 953 28.67 3.86 16.82
N ASN A 954 29.52 4.03 15.80
CA ASN A 954 29.24 3.69 14.39
C ASN A 954 28.01 4.39 13.77
N ASN A 955 27.53 5.48 14.35
CA ASN A 955 26.47 6.34 13.81
C ASN A 955 26.94 7.81 13.72
N PRO A 956 27.86 8.11 12.77
CA PRO A 956 28.49 9.43 12.62
C PRO A 956 27.57 10.53 12.04
N TYR A 957 26.28 10.23 11.86
CA TYR A 957 25.24 11.22 11.55
C TYR A 957 24.32 11.53 12.75
N LYS A 958 24.42 10.78 13.85
CA LYS A 958 23.66 10.97 15.10
C LYS A 958 24.54 11.45 16.25
N PHE A 959 25.79 10.98 16.32
CA PHE A 959 26.69 11.29 17.44
C PHE A 959 27.98 11.99 16.99
N THR A 960 28.60 12.73 17.91
CA THR A 960 29.95 13.29 17.82
C THR A 960 30.81 12.77 18.99
N ASP A 961 32.14 12.91 18.94
CA ASP A 961 33.04 12.63 20.07
C ASP A 961 33.82 13.92 20.42
N PRO A 962 33.31 14.78 21.32
CA PRO A 962 33.77 16.17 21.49
C PRO A 962 35.26 16.33 21.85
N ASP A 963 35.84 15.36 22.54
CA ASP A 963 37.23 15.39 23.00
C ASP A 963 38.01 14.09 22.76
N GLY A 964 37.43 13.11 22.07
CA GLY A 964 38.08 11.83 21.81
C GLY A 964 37.98 10.85 22.99
N ARG A 965 36.85 10.79 23.69
CA ARG A 965 36.57 9.87 24.81
C ARG A 965 35.19 9.20 24.74
N LEU A 966 34.14 9.92 24.35
CA LEU A 966 32.76 9.46 24.49
C LEU A 966 31.86 10.04 23.39
N ALA A 967 30.90 9.24 22.94
CA ALA A 967 29.90 9.67 21.97
C ALA A 967 28.77 10.49 22.64
N HIS A 968 28.45 11.66 22.09
CA HIS A 968 27.34 12.53 22.51
C HIS A 968 26.31 12.70 21.39
N GLY A 969 25.03 12.84 21.76
CA GLY A 969 23.99 13.27 20.81
C GLY A 969 24.08 14.77 20.47
N PRO A 970 23.38 15.26 19.41
CA PRO A 970 23.59 16.61 18.87
C PRO A 970 23.17 17.75 19.82
N ASN A 971 22.37 17.43 20.85
CA ASN A 971 21.92 18.35 21.88
C ASN A 971 22.84 18.35 23.12
N GLY A 972 24.05 17.76 23.05
CA GLY A 972 24.96 17.57 24.18
C GLY A 972 24.54 16.47 25.17
N THR A 973 23.34 15.90 24.98
CA THR A 973 22.81 14.78 25.77
C THR A 973 23.74 13.56 25.66
N TRP A 974 24.35 13.19 26.79
CA TRP A 974 25.10 11.95 26.96
C TRP A 974 24.23 10.74 26.66
N ASP A 975 24.70 9.82 25.82
CA ASP A 975 24.06 8.51 25.67
C ASP A 975 24.62 7.53 26.73
N ARG A 976 24.16 7.74 27.97
CA ARG A 976 24.12 6.66 28.95
C ARG A 976 22.71 6.08 28.96
N PRO A 977 22.55 4.75 29.14
CA PRO A 977 21.23 4.12 29.16
C PRO A 977 20.34 4.54 30.36
N ASP A 978 20.84 5.32 31.32
CA ASP A 978 20.09 5.93 32.42
C ASP A 978 19.86 7.45 32.24
N ASN A 979 18.77 7.80 31.54
CA ASN A 979 18.30 9.17 31.30
C ASN A 979 18.20 10.02 32.60
N SER A 980 19.20 10.88 32.86
CA SER A 980 19.36 11.57 34.15
C SER A 980 19.89 13.02 34.06
N GLY A 981 19.37 13.80 33.10
CA GLY A 981 19.38 15.27 33.15
C GLY A 981 20.47 15.99 32.34
N MET A 982 20.24 17.29 32.11
CA MET A 982 21.20 18.18 31.45
C MET A 982 22.38 18.50 32.38
N VAL A 983 23.59 18.50 31.82
CA VAL A 983 24.81 19.01 32.45
C VAL A 983 25.32 20.18 31.60
N ASP A 984 25.85 21.22 32.25
CA ASP A 984 26.32 22.45 31.59
C ASP A 984 27.64 22.23 30.83
N SER A 985 27.81 22.94 29.72
CA SER A 985 29.08 23.08 29.00
C SER A 985 30.25 23.55 29.88
N ASP A 986 30.01 24.38 30.91
CA ASP A 986 31.05 24.82 31.85
C ASP A 986 31.51 23.71 32.84
N GLU A 987 30.77 22.59 32.95
CA GLU A 987 31.18 21.41 33.74
C GLU A 987 32.17 20.53 32.93
N VAL A 988 31.95 20.40 31.62
CA VAL A 988 32.76 19.57 30.69
C VAL A 988 34.24 19.95 30.72
N GLY A 989 34.56 21.24 30.83
CA GLY A 989 35.95 21.69 30.98
C GLY A 989 36.67 21.17 32.23
N ARG A 990 35.92 21.02 33.33
CA ARG A 990 36.46 20.54 34.61
C ARG A 990 36.57 19.01 34.63
N GLN A 991 35.72 18.31 33.87
CA GLN A 991 35.87 16.88 33.59
C GLN A 991 37.14 16.60 32.75
N ASN A 992 37.28 17.29 31.62
CA ASN A 992 38.38 17.11 30.65
C ASN A 992 39.78 17.20 31.29
N ALA A 993 39.90 17.97 32.37
CA ALA A 993 41.11 18.22 33.13
C ALA A 993 41.57 17.07 34.07
N LEU A 994 40.66 16.18 34.44
CA LEU A 994 40.91 15.03 35.34
C LEU A 994 40.91 13.70 34.57
N GLU A 995 40.08 13.60 33.53
CA GLU A 995 40.02 12.43 32.64
C GLU A 995 41.30 12.29 31.77
N SER A 996 42.21 13.26 31.78
CA SER A 996 43.53 13.22 31.10
C SER A 996 44.57 12.35 31.81
N LEU A 997 44.18 11.68 32.89
CA LEU A 997 45.04 10.81 33.69
C LEU A 997 44.63 9.35 33.47
N PRO A 998 45.51 8.48 32.95
CA PRO A 998 45.14 7.10 32.64
C PRO A 998 44.70 6.34 33.91
N GLY A 999 43.53 5.70 33.85
CA GLY A 999 43.02 4.79 34.88
C GLY A 999 42.33 5.43 36.10
N VAL A 1000 41.76 6.64 35.99
CA VAL A 1000 41.18 7.37 37.15
C VAL A 1000 39.65 7.58 37.03
N GLY A 1001 38.90 6.55 36.66
CA GLY A 1001 37.43 6.62 36.59
C GLY A 1001 36.74 6.77 37.96
N ASP A 1002 37.24 6.07 38.99
CA ASP A 1002 36.48 5.84 40.23
C ASP A 1002 36.61 6.97 41.28
N VAL A 1003 37.64 7.81 41.18
CA VAL A 1003 37.89 8.90 42.16
C VAL A 1003 36.86 10.04 42.01
N ILE A 1004 36.24 10.16 40.83
CA ILE A 1004 35.30 11.23 40.45
C ILE A 1004 34.11 11.34 41.43
N ALA A 1005 33.67 10.22 42.01
CA ALA A 1005 32.57 10.16 42.96
C ALA A 1005 32.76 11.10 44.17
N ILE A 1006 33.99 11.18 44.71
CA ILE A 1006 34.26 11.94 45.96
C ILE A 1006 34.32 13.45 45.68
N SER A 1007 34.92 13.87 44.56
CA SER A 1007 35.00 15.30 44.19
C SER A 1007 33.62 15.91 44.00
N ARG A 1008 32.70 15.17 43.35
CA ARG A 1008 31.33 15.63 43.05
C ARG A 1008 30.54 16.08 44.28
N ALA A 1009 30.66 15.39 45.41
CA ALA A 1009 29.93 15.74 46.64
C ALA A 1009 30.54 16.90 47.43
N ILE A 1010 31.81 17.25 47.16
CA ILE A 1010 32.49 18.40 47.80
C ILE A 1010 32.19 19.69 47.02
N ASP A 1011 32.24 19.64 45.69
CA ASP A 1011 32.07 20.82 44.84
C ASP A 1011 30.59 21.16 44.54
N ASN A 1012 29.69 20.16 44.42
CA ASN A 1012 28.28 20.39 44.06
C ASN A 1012 27.33 19.38 44.76
N PRO A 1013 26.81 19.70 45.96
CA PRO A 1013 26.09 18.74 46.82
C PRO A 1013 24.63 18.50 46.39
N THR A 1014 24.43 17.93 45.20
CA THR A 1014 23.14 17.39 44.73
C THR A 1014 22.92 15.98 45.27
N LEU A 1015 21.67 15.50 45.28
CA LEU A 1015 21.32 14.18 45.79
C LEU A 1015 22.09 13.04 45.08
N GLY A 1016 22.21 13.12 43.75
CA GLY A 1016 22.97 12.15 42.95
C GLY A 1016 24.48 12.20 43.21
N ASN A 1017 25.05 13.38 43.43
CA ASN A 1017 26.48 13.54 43.74
C ASN A 1017 26.81 13.01 45.14
N VAL A 1018 25.96 13.30 46.14
CA VAL A 1018 26.13 12.79 47.52
C VAL A 1018 25.92 11.27 47.58
N LEU A 1019 24.94 10.72 46.85
CA LEU A 1019 24.77 9.26 46.73
C LEU A 1019 25.96 8.60 46.02
N GLY A 1020 26.48 9.21 44.95
CA GLY A 1020 27.69 8.74 44.26
C GLY A 1020 28.90 8.67 45.21
N ALA A 1021 29.16 9.74 45.97
CA ALA A 1021 30.22 9.76 46.98
C ALA A 1021 29.98 8.73 48.10
N ALA A 1022 28.74 8.54 48.56
CA ALA A 1022 28.42 7.55 49.59
C ALA A 1022 28.68 6.12 49.11
N VAL A 1023 28.30 5.78 47.87
CA VAL A 1023 28.60 4.48 47.24
C VAL A 1023 30.10 4.29 47.06
N GLY A 1024 30.84 5.34 46.67
CA GLY A 1024 32.30 5.32 46.60
C GLY A 1024 32.98 5.09 47.95
N LEU A 1025 32.52 5.74 49.01
CA LEU A 1025 33.05 5.55 50.37
C LEU A 1025 32.72 4.18 50.97
N LEU A 1026 31.55 3.62 50.65
CA LEU A 1026 31.14 2.27 51.10
C LEU A 1026 32.07 1.15 50.59
N GLY A 1027 32.79 1.37 49.48
CA GLY A 1027 33.83 0.46 49.00
C GLY A 1027 35.22 0.69 49.61
N ALA A 1028 35.44 1.80 50.33
CA ALA A 1028 36.79 2.29 50.67
C ALA A 1028 37.15 2.29 52.16
N VAL A 1029 36.18 2.41 53.09
CA VAL A 1029 36.45 2.54 54.54
C VAL A 1029 35.45 1.78 55.42
N GLY A 1030 35.95 0.74 56.11
CA GLY A 1030 35.16 -0.07 57.05
C GLY A 1030 34.99 0.55 58.45
N ASP A 1031 33.87 0.25 59.09
CA ASP A 1031 33.48 0.36 60.52
C ASP A 1031 33.67 1.69 61.29
N ALA A 1032 34.49 2.64 60.84
CA ALA A 1032 34.84 3.85 61.61
C ALA A 1032 33.79 4.99 61.55
N ALA A 1033 32.85 4.96 60.60
CA ALA A 1033 32.03 6.13 60.23
C ALA A 1033 30.65 6.24 60.91
N ALA A 1034 30.28 5.29 61.77
CA ALA A 1034 28.92 5.17 62.33
C ALA A 1034 28.31 6.43 62.99
N PRO A 1035 29.07 7.37 63.61
CA PRO A 1035 28.51 8.60 64.15
C PRO A 1035 28.17 9.67 63.11
N ILE A 1036 28.86 9.70 61.96
CA ILE A 1036 28.76 10.79 60.97
C ILE A 1036 27.52 10.60 60.09
N VAL A 1037 27.23 9.36 59.69
CA VAL A 1037 26.09 9.01 58.82
C VAL A 1037 24.74 9.45 59.42
N ARG A 1038 24.56 9.29 60.74
CA ARG A 1038 23.30 9.64 61.42
C ARG A 1038 22.94 11.13 61.32
N ASN A 1039 23.94 12.01 61.29
CA ASN A 1039 23.71 13.46 61.15
C ASN A 1039 23.45 13.86 59.69
N LEU A 1040 23.75 12.97 58.73
CA LEU A 1040 23.41 13.13 57.32
C LEU A 1040 21.98 12.64 57.03
N ASP A 1041 21.56 11.51 57.62
CA ASP A 1041 20.20 10.96 57.48
C ASP A 1041 19.12 12.00 57.85
N GLU A 1042 19.27 12.70 58.99
CA GLU A 1042 18.32 13.72 59.43
C GLU A 1042 18.28 14.97 58.51
N ALA A 1043 19.36 15.26 57.79
CA ALA A 1043 19.43 16.38 56.85
C ALA A 1043 18.88 16.03 55.47
N VAL A 1044 19.17 14.82 54.96
CA VAL A 1044 18.73 14.36 53.62
C VAL A 1044 17.23 14.07 53.60
N ALA A 1045 16.67 13.52 54.67
CA ALA A 1045 15.24 13.19 54.78
C ALA A 1045 14.28 14.38 54.63
N GLY A 1046 14.77 15.62 54.74
CA GLY A 1046 13.97 16.84 54.60
C GLY A 1046 13.88 17.42 53.19
N ALA A 1047 14.73 17.01 52.25
CA ALA A 1047 15.02 17.80 51.04
C ALA A 1047 14.27 17.37 49.76
N PHE A 1048 14.19 16.06 49.47
CA PHE A 1048 13.62 15.56 48.22
C PHE A 1048 12.77 14.29 48.44
N LYS A 1049 11.56 14.25 47.88
CA LYS A 1049 10.66 13.09 47.85
C LYS A 1049 10.32 12.74 46.40
N VAL A 1050 10.68 11.54 45.97
CA VAL A 1050 10.21 10.92 44.72
C VAL A 1050 10.07 9.42 44.97
N ASP A 1051 8.84 8.96 45.19
CA ASP A 1051 8.58 7.58 45.59
C ASP A 1051 8.36 6.68 44.36
N PHE A 1052 9.29 5.74 44.10
CA PHE A 1052 9.15 4.69 43.10
C PHE A 1052 9.25 3.30 43.72
N ILE A 1053 8.53 2.33 43.16
CA ILE A 1053 8.65 0.91 43.58
C ILE A 1053 9.88 0.31 42.91
N VAL A 1054 10.82 -0.13 43.74
CA VAL A 1054 12.06 -0.81 43.33
C VAL A 1054 11.97 -2.28 43.76
N SER A 1055 12.34 -3.21 42.87
CA SER A 1055 12.45 -4.63 43.21
C SER A 1055 13.62 -4.90 44.16
N SER A 1056 13.61 -6.02 44.91
CA SER A 1056 14.66 -6.34 45.90
C SER A 1056 16.06 -6.62 45.33
N ASN A 1057 16.22 -6.48 44.01
CA ASN A 1057 17.47 -6.57 43.26
C ASN A 1057 17.77 -5.29 42.43
N GLY A 1058 17.00 -4.22 42.60
CA GLY A 1058 17.26 -2.89 42.00
C GLY A 1058 16.92 -2.72 40.51
N THR A 1059 16.65 -3.79 39.76
CA THR A 1059 16.69 -3.75 38.28
C THR A 1059 15.41 -3.28 37.57
N VAL A 1060 14.33 -2.97 38.28
CA VAL A 1060 13.07 -2.55 37.64
C VAL A 1060 12.46 -1.34 38.36
N MET A 1061 12.34 -0.23 37.62
CA MET A 1061 11.50 0.92 37.97
C MET A 1061 10.18 0.84 37.19
N HIS A 1062 9.08 1.22 37.84
CA HIS A 1062 7.76 1.29 37.21
C HIS A 1062 7.23 2.72 37.20
N SER A 1063 6.79 3.18 36.02
CA SER A 1063 6.25 4.53 35.80
C SER A 1063 4.73 4.54 35.64
N SER A 1064 4.05 3.42 35.87
CA SER A 1064 2.60 3.33 35.84
C SER A 1064 2.04 2.19 36.72
N PRO A 1065 0.81 2.33 37.27
CA PRO A 1065 0.16 1.24 38.01
C PRO A 1065 -0.03 -0.04 37.19
N GLY A 1066 -0.23 0.08 35.87
CA GLY A 1066 -0.38 -1.08 34.98
C GLY A 1066 0.87 -1.97 34.94
N GLN A 1067 2.06 -1.38 34.97
CA GLN A 1067 3.33 -2.13 35.06
C GLN A 1067 3.51 -2.75 36.44
N VAL A 1068 3.17 -2.05 37.52
CA VAL A 1068 3.21 -2.60 38.89
C VAL A 1068 2.30 -3.83 39.03
N ARG A 1069 1.08 -3.76 38.49
CA ARG A 1069 0.13 -4.89 38.43
C ARG A 1069 0.72 -6.09 37.71
N ALA A 1070 1.27 -5.87 36.51
CA ALA A 1070 1.89 -6.92 35.70
C ALA A 1070 3.07 -7.61 36.42
N SER A 1071 3.92 -6.84 37.12
CA SER A 1071 5.03 -7.40 37.90
C SER A 1071 4.57 -8.18 39.13
N LEU A 1072 3.56 -7.69 39.85
CA LEU A 1072 3.00 -8.42 41.01
C LEU A 1072 2.38 -9.75 40.57
N GLU A 1073 1.65 -9.76 39.45
CA GLU A 1073 1.04 -10.96 38.89
C GLU A 1073 2.10 -11.93 38.31
N GLY A 1074 3.13 -11.40 37.64
CA GLY A 1074 4.29 -12.18 37.17
C GLY A 1074 5.11 -12.81 38.31
N ALA A 1075 5.19 -12.13 39.47
CA ALA A 1075 5.75 -12.67 40.70
C ALA A 1075 4.81 -13.64 41.46
N GLY A 1076 3.63 -13.94 40.92
CA GLY A 1076 2.65 -14.87 41.48
C GLY A 1076 1.66 -14.29 42.49
N PHE A 1077 1.77 -13.00 42.83
CA PHE A 1077 0.82 -12.31 43.72
C PHE A 1077 -0.45 -11.92 42.94
N LYS A 1078 -1.37 -12.88 42.81
CA LYS A 1078 -2.65 -12.69 42.10
C LYS A 1078 -3.42 -11.47 42.61
N GLY A 1079 -3.89 -10.63 41.69
CA GLY A 1079 -4.74 -9.47 41.99
C GLY A 1079 -6.21 -9.85 42.15
N GLU A 1080 -6.81 -9.44 43.26
CA GLU A 1080 -8.28 -9.37 43.43
C GLU A 1080 -8.77 -8.03 42.89
N ALA A 1081 -9.75 -8.01 41.99
CA ALA A 1081 -10.32 -6.75 41.49
C ALA A 1081 -11.04 -5.98 42.62
N ILE A 1082 -10.76 -4.68 42.75
CA ILE A 1082 -11.35 -3.79 43.75
C ILE A 1082 -11.91 -2.53 43.11
N ALA A 1083 -12.91 -1.94 43.78
CA ALA A 1083 -13.44 -0.62 43.47
C ALA A 1083 -13.60 0.20 44.77
N ASN A 1084 -13.62 1.53 44.67
CA ASN A 1084 -14.00 2.36 45.80
C ASN A 1084 -15.51 2.19 46.13
N LYS A 1085 -15.95 2.67 47.32
CA LYS A 1085 -17.34 2.51 47.78
C LYS A 1085 -18.40 3.22 46.91
N ALA A 1086 -17.97 4.08 45.98
CA ALA A 1086 -18.84 4.80 45.05
C ALA A 1086 -18.80 4.22 43.60
N GLY A 1087 -17.94 3.23 43.33
CA GLY A 1087 -17.70 2.70 41.98
C GLY A 1087 -16.95 3.64 41.04
N THR A 1088 -16.37 4.74 41.54
CA THR A 1088 -15.73 5.79 40.71
C THR A 1088 -14.23 5.67 40.53
N GLU A 1089 -13.61 4.67 41.16
CA GLU A 1089 -12.20 4.27 40.99
C GLU A 1089 -12.13 2.74 41.01
N THR A 1090 -11.32 2.16 40.12
CA THR A 1090 -11.00 0.73 40.07
C THR A 1090 -9.55 0.47 40.43
N GLY A 1091 -9.23 -0.81 40.67
CA GLY A 1091 -7.87 -1.27 40.86
C GLY A 1091 -7.79 -2.77 41.10
N THR A 1092 -6.61 -3.23 41.48
CA THR A 1092 -6.34 -4.60 41.93
C THR A 1092 -5.70 -4.60 43.31
N LYS A 1093 -5.99 -5.63 44.10
CA LYS A 1093 -5.43 -5.85 45.43
C LYS A 1093 -4.60 -7.13 45.41
N HIS A 1094 -3.32 -7.02 45.68
CA HIS A 1094 -2.36 -8.12 45.70
C HIS A 1094 -1.96 -8.39 47.15
N ASN A 1095 -2.18 -9.62 47.62
CA ASN A 1095 -1.78 -10.03 48.96
C ASN A 1095 -0.30 -10.42 48.96
N VAL A 1096 0.52 -9.88 49.87
CA VAL A 1096 1.96 -10.14 49.99
C VAL A 1096 2.25 -10.78 51.37
N PRO A 1097 2.11 -12.10 51.52
CA PRO A 1097 2.09 -12.75 52.84
C PRO A 1097 3.39 -12.61 53.64
N GLY A 1098 4.55 -12.60 52.97
CA GLY A 1098 5.86 -12.48 53.61
C GLY A 1098 6.06 -11.17 54.37
N MET A 1099 5.37 -10.10 53.97
CA MET A 1099 5.39 -8.78 54.62
C MET A 1099 4.12 -8.46 55.42
N LYS A 1100 3.14 -9.39 55.47
CA LYS A 1100 1.83 -9.20 56.12
C LYS A 1100 1.09 -7.93 55.66
N MET A 1101 1.21 -7.62 54.37
CA MET A 1101 0.57 -6.45 53.75
C MET A 1101 -0.27 -6.80 52.51
N ASP A 1102 -1.26 -5.96 52.22
CA ASP A 1102 -2.02 -5.90 50.98
C ASP A 1102 -1.56 -4.68 50.17
N VAL A 1103 -1.12 -4.89 48.92
CA VAL A 1103 -0.74 -3.84 47.96
C VAL A 1103 -1.94 -3.56 47.05
N ARG A 1104 -2.44 -2.32 47.04
CA ARG A 1104 -3.60 -1.90 46.24
C ARG A 1104 -3.15 -1.02 45.08
N VAL A 1105 -3.26 -1.51 43.86
CA VAL A 1105 -2.87 -0.84 42.62
C VAL A 1105 -4.11 -0.21 41.99
N MET A 1106 -4.34 1.08 42.24
CA MET A 1106 -5.51 1.85 41.80
C MET A 1106 -5.25 2.53 40.46
N ASP A 1107 -6.19 2.39 39.52
CA ASP A 1107 -6.11 2.98 38.17
C ASP A 1107 -6.40 4.49 38.15
N GLY A 1108 -6.85 5.05 39.28
CA GLY A 1108 -7.26 6.45 39.42
C GLY A 1108 -8.76 6.67 39.22
N GLY A 1109 -9.19 7.93 39.27
CA GLY A 1109 -10.58 8.34 39.05
C GLY A 1109 -10.77 9.86 39.20
N PRO A 1110 -12.01 10.39 39.07
CA PRO A 1110 -12.25 11.82 38.86
C PRO A 1110 -11.71 12.79 39.93
N ASN A 1111 -11.43 12.31 41.14
CA ASN A 1111 -10.93 13.12 42.26
C ASN A 1111 -9.52 12.70 42.75
N HIS A 1112 -8.97 11.59 42.25
CA HIS A 1112 -7.76 10.96 42.78
C HIS A 1112 -6.88 10.38 41.67
N ALA A 1113 -5.59 10.75 41.68
CA ALA A 1113 -4.60 10.22 40.75
C ALA A 1113 -4.44 8.69 40.85
N PRO A 1114 -3.92 8.04 39.78
CA PRO A 1114 -3.49 6.64 39.82
C PRO A 1114 -2.41 6.46 40.89
N ARG A 1115 -2.49 5.35 41.65
CA ARG A 1115 -1.66 5.19 42.86
C ARG A 1115 -1.56 3.75 43.33
N VAL A 1116 -0.47 3.43 44.03
CA VAL A 1116 -0.30 2.20 44.79
C VAL A 1116 -0.41 2.53 46.28
N VAL A 1117 -1.10 1.70 47.07
CA VAL A 1117 -1.32 1.91 48.51
C VAL A 1117 -1.02 0.64 49.31
N THR A 1118 -0.26 0.75 50.41
CA THR A 1118 0.13 -0.38 51.29
C THR A 1118 -0.68 -0.42 52.58
N ASN A 1119 -1.49 -1.47 52.74
CA ASN A 1119 -2.29 -1.74 53.94
C ASN A 1119 -1.78 -2.97 54.71
N GLN A 1120 -2.07 -3.05 56.01
CA GLN A 1120 -1.95 -4.28 56.78
C GLN A 1120 -2.92 -5.33 56.20
N GLN A 1121 -2.40 -6.53 55.95
CA GLN A 1121 -3.10 -7.65 55.32
C GLN A 1121 -4.48 -7.92 55.95
N GLY A 1122 -5.52 -7.94 55.12
CA GLY A 1122 -6.92 -8.16 55.53
C GLY A 1122 -7.63 -6.92 56.08
N THR A 1123 -7.02 -5.73 56.05
CA THR A 1123 -7.57 -4.53 56.72
C THR A 1123 -7.60 -3.26 55.84
N SER A 1124 -8.19 -2.19 56.40
CA SER A 1124 -8.09 -0.81 55.90
C SER A 1124 -6.99 0.02 56.58
N SER A 1125 -6.17 -0.58 57.46
CA SER A 1125 -5.11 0.13 58.18
C SER A 1125 -3.87 0.30 57.30
N MET A 1126 -3.37 1.53 57.18
CA MET A 1126 -2.13 1.83 56.46
C MET A 1126 -0.91 1.26 57.20
N VAL A 1127 0.09 0.78 56.46
CA VAL A 1127 1.40 0.34 56.99
C VAL A 1127 2.54 1.12 56.33
N ASP A 1128 3.65 1.23 57.05
CA ASP A 1128 4.88 1.83 56.50
C ASP A 1128 5.44 0.90 55.42
N SER A 1129 5.49 1.39 54.17
CA SER A 1129 5.86 0.62 52.99
C SER A 1129 7.28 0.02 53.07
N SER A 1130 8.18 0.66 53.82
CA SER A 1130 9.57 0.22 53.99
C SER A 1130 9.73 -0.96 54.97
N THR A 1131 8.74 -1.22 55.83
CA THR A 1131 8.85 -2.24 56.90
C THR A 1131 7.68 -3.22 56.99
N GLY A 1132 6.57 -2.98 56.30
CA GLY A 1132 5.33 -3.76 56.39
C GLY A 1132 4.63 -3.69 57.76
N LYS A 1133 5.07 -2.81 58.66
CA LYS A 1133 4.57 -2.71 60.04
C LYS A 1133 3.51 -1.60 60.18
N PRO A 1134 2.52 -1.77 61.07
CA PRO A 1134 1.63 -0.68 61.44
C PRO A 1134 2.44 0.51 61.99
N PHE A 1135 2.08 1.71 61.56
CA PHE A 1135 2.64 2.94 62.13
C PHE A 1135 2.37 3.03 63.63
N LYS A 1136 3.34 3.58 64.38
CA LYS A 1136 3.17 3.89 65.79
C LYS A 1136 2.08 4.98 65.99
N ASN A 1137 1.49 5.03 67.19
CA ASN A 1137 0.35 5.90 67.51
C ASN A 1137 0.68 7.41 67.52
N ASP A 1138 1.95 7.76 67.60
CA ASP A 1138 2.50 9.12 67.58
C ASP A 1138 2.65 9.71 66.16
N VAL A 1139 2.64 8.89 65.09
CA VAL A 1139 2.84 9.37 63.72
C VAL A 1139 1.61 10.16 63.21
N PRO A 1140 1.77 11.42 62.74
CA PRO A 1140 0.72 12.22 62.13
C PRO A 1140 -0.05 11.50 61.02
N LYS A 1141 -1.35 11.80 60.85
CA LYS A 1141 -2.18 11.14 59.82
C LYS A 1141 -1.71 11.44 58.39
N THR A 1142 -1.20 12.65 58.14
CA THR A 1142 -0.62 13.07 56.85
C THR A 1142 0.61 12.24 56.50
N GLU A 1143 1.58 12.18 57.42
CA GLU A 1143 2.82 11.40 57.27
C GLU A 1143 2.55 9.90 57.07
N ARG A 1144 1.51 9.35 57.73
CA ARG A 1144 1.08 7.96 57.50
C ARG A 1144 0.44 7.73 56.13
N ILE A 1145 -0.21 8.74 55.55
CA ILE A 1145 -0.73 8.65 54.17
C ILE A 1145 0.44 8.70 53.20
N GLU A 1146 1.36 9.65 53.36
CA GLU A 1146 2.56 9.78 52.51
C GLU A 1146 3.38 8.48 52.48
N ARG A 1147 3.77 7.94 53.65
CA ARG A 1147 4.58 6.70 53.74
C ARG A 1147 3.84 5.41 53.39
N SER A 1148 2.58 5.46 52.95
CA SER A 1148 1.82 4.29 52.49
C SER A 1148 1.15 4.49 51.12
N HIS A 1149 1.36 5.63 50.47
CA HIS A 1149 0.83 5.96 49.15
C HIS A 1149 1.98 6.27 48.18
N ILE A 1150 1.97 5.64 47.01
CA ILE A 1150 2.86 5.95 45.89
C ILE A 1150 1.99 6.44 44.74
N THR A 1151 2.07 7.73 44.40
CA THR A 1151 1.27 8.38 43.35
C THR A 1151 2.03 8.46 42.03
N PHE A 1152 1.33 8.22 40.92
CA PHE A 1152 1.86 8.22 39.54
C PHE A 1152 1.21 9.36 38.73
#